data_AF-A0A933J006-F1
#
_entry.id   AF-A0A933J006-F1
#
_cell.length_a   1.000
_cell.length_b   1.000
_cell.length_c   1.000
_cell.angle_alpha   90.00
_cell.angle_beta   90.00
_cell.angle_gamma   90.00
#
_symmetry.space_group_name_H-M   'P 1'
#
loop_
_entity.id
_entity.type
_entity.pdbx_description
1 polymer ?
#
loop_
_entity_poly.entity_id
_entity_poly.type
_entity_poly.pdbx_seq_one_letter_code
_entity_poly.pdbx_strand_id
1 'polypeptide(L)'
;MKLKTVMTLLAVLLASQMLTPAFAANLTYCVGPGSGSSGCANPNGQDFWEIGQALAYAQDGDSIRVAVGVYEPITLSQSVSITGGYPGGQDGYGTPNPSGSDIGGSPAITVIAGSPTITYINVNRVVVTGGALNVSGNGTRQGNYDIAAGAQVNFVNGGHTLAEGTTFTGAGFARQADGGQVIAGGDVTATNFEVTAVLFATPALTGTGRFLVTNTLNWTAGDINATDVNVAAGATMNISGSGGKLQTAGGVINNYGTATVTAGFCQRDSTVNNHVGALFDVRADLMIGQDCWAGYGGFFNNAGVLRKSAGTGLLDFKFDTTNTGTIEVQSGNLLFYSRLTNNAGPITISSGSVVYFVNHGHTLNSGSTVSGAGTFQVSNPSTVTINGDVTVENLELRGGGHLVSHGTLSVTRRFDWNGGVVTGSGTVDIASGAILTQVSWAEQFGATINNYGTTNITTGLTQSGAATFNNQTGGVFDLQGDVGIGYSGSSGVFNNSGTFRKSAGTGASTVMSTVTSTGLVDARSGTLHFGRALINNAGAISIAAGAALRFSDHGHNFNDGTIVTGEGPVVVPHPSSLTVNGNASVANIDLWGGGGIYSNGALTITRRFKWSRGVVNGSGAINIANGATLDIVDWGEQFGATINNYGTTNVVSGFTQGGSATFNNRSGGVFDLQSDAGVGYSGWYGNLTNAGTFRKSAGTGTSEIQSFFANTGFVRAQSGTLAFRRNYDQSAGATVLESGSIVVGYNRGEWMNLTGGALSGNGTIYANVASAAVVSPGNSPGALTITGSYTQNPGGVLNVELAGAAPGTGFDQLRAGGNVILGGTLDVSLVNGYTPNNGDSFAIITSGSRSGTFTTVNLPEMGLGESFLVSYHANDVTLGFVAPTNTPTPTASPTATSTPTATPTFTPTATATQTPTNTPTFTPTAIPTDTPTSTPTATNTPTATNTATAASTPTYTPTRTATTTRTPTSTPTETPAPTNTPTRTATRIATSTATVTHTPKPTSTPTATATMTTTPTKTSTPTFTPTPTAAMRITNLVAFVQTLSQLNIGERNSLTAKLKNALDSANGGKTTPACGQLGALENEVNALTQSKRFDGKTSQGILNEAQTIKLMLGCR
;
A
#
# COMPACT_ATOMS: atom_id res chain seq x y z
N MET A 1 17.73 -81.32 49.65
CA MET A 1 17.76 -82.80 49.71
C MET A 1 19.17 -83.30 49.40
N LYS A 2 19.44 -84.61 49.58
CA LYS A 2 20.66 -85.38 49.24
C LYS A 2 21.31 -85.03 47.87
N LEU A 3 22.59 -85.30 47.54
CA LEU A 3 23.83 -85.75 48.24
C LEU A 3 24.95 -85.96 47.15
N LYS A 4 26.24 -86.12 47.55
CA LYS A 4 27.47 -86.50 46.76
C LYS A 4 28.19 -85.33 46.06
N THR A 5 29.49 -85.38 45.68
CA THR A 5 30.73 -86.13 46.08
C THR A 5 31.90 -85.42 45.33
N VAL A 6 33.15 -85.14 45.80
CA VAL A 6 34.03 -85.48 46.96
C VAL A 6 35.24 -86.38 46.59
N MET A 7 36.47 -85.88 46.88
CA MET A 7 37.80 -86.58 46.94
C MET A 7 38.46 -87.03 45.60
N THR A 8 39.78 -87.26 45.43
CA THR A 8 41.05 -87.33 46.26
C THR A 8 42.28 -87.28 45.29
N LEU A 9 43.59 -87.15 45.60
CA LEU A 9 44.47 -86.53 46.66
C LEU A 9 45.97 -86.87 46.31
N LEU A 10 46.98 -86.50 47.14
CA LEU A 10 48.46 -86.84 47.08
C LEU A 10 49.28 -86.12 45.95
N ALA A 11 50.63 -85.96 45.96
CA ALA A 11 51.75 -85.95 46.96
C ALA A 11 53.11 -85.67 46.23
N VAL A 12 54.34 -85.42 46.77
CA VAL A 12 54.99 -84.88 48.01
C VAL A 12 56.55 -84.77 47.75
N LEU A 13 57.32 -84.02 48.57
CA LEU A 13 58.77 -84.20 48.98
C LEU A 13 59.86 -83.12 48.60
N LEU A 14 60.45 -82.52 49.66
CA LEU A 14 61.80 -81.97 50.00
C LEU A 14 62.95 -81.84 48.95
N ALA A 15 64.06 -81.06 49.13
CA ALA A 15 64.47 -79.96 50.05
C ALA A 15 65.89 -79.42 49.69
N SER A 16 66.27 -78.23 50.20
CA SER A 16 67.45 -78.05 51.09
C SER A 16 67.56 -76.61 51.67
N GLN A 17 68.44 -76.36 52.64
CA GLN A 17 68.55 -75.12 53.46
C GLN A 17 69.97 -74.54 53.47
N MET A 18 70.14 -73.22 53.72
CA MET A 18 70.78 -72.65 54.95
C MET A 18 71.22 -71.17 54.85
N LEU A 19 71.42 -70.57 56.04
CA LEU A 19 72.14 -69.32 56.38
C LEU A 19 71.46 -67.95 56.15
N THR A 20 71.59 -67.09 57.18
CA THR A 20 71.17 -65.67 57.27
C THR A 20 72.39 -64.77 57.49
N PRO A 21 72.33 -63.48 57.13
CA PRO A 21 72.43 -62.49 58.21
C PRO A 21 71.62 -61.17 58.03
N ALA A 22 71.27 -60.58 59.18
CA ALA A 22 71.23 -59.12 59.48
C ALA A 22 70.38 -58.11 58.66
N PHE A 23 69.42 -57.48 59.37
CA PHE A 23 68.97 -56.08 59.25
C PHE A 23 68.49 -55.51 57.89
N ALA A 24 67.19 -55.65 57.61
CA ALA A 24 66.27 -54.53 57.34
C ALA A 24 64.81 -55.04 57.36
N ALA A 25 63.83 -54.17 57.63
CA ALA A 25 62.41 -54.56 57.70
C ALA A 25 61.69 -54.38 56.36
N ASN A 26 61.03 -55.44 55.87
CA ASN A 26 60.14 -55.40 54.70
C ASN A 26 58.71 -55.76 55.13
N LEU A 27 57.98 -54.79 55.69
CA LEU A 27 56.53 -54.91 55.85
C LEU A 27 55.89 -54.68 54.47
N THR A 28 55.17 -55.67 53.93
CA THR A 28 54.57 -55.54 52.58
C THR A 28 53.27 -54.74 52.61
N TYR A 29 52.37 -55.05 53.56
CA TYR A 29 51.13 -54.33 53.78
C TYR A 29 50.83 -54.16 55.28
N CYS A 30 50.36 -52.98 55.68
CA CYS A 30 49.93 -52.67 57.06
C CYS A 30 48.50 -52.13 57.03
N VAL A 31 47.64 -52.53 57.96
CA VAL A 31 46.24 -52.06 58.08
C VAL A 31 46.02 -51.38 59.42
N GLY A 32 45.30 -50.25 59.45
CA GLY A 32 44.85 -49.65 60.70
C GLY A 32 44.09 -48.31 60.55
N PRO A 33 43.49 -47.81 61.65
CA PRO A 33 42.58 -46.68 61.63
C PRO A 33 43.28 -45.38 61.24
N GLY A 34 42.62 -44.59 60.38
CA GLY A 34 43.20 -43.40 59.75
C GLY A 34 43.39 -42.18 60.66
N SER A 35 44.37 -42.19 61.58
CA SER A 35 44.69 -41.03 62.43
C SER A 35 46.19 -40.78 62.65
N GLY A 36 46.86 -40.22 61.63
CA GLY A 36 47.95 -39.23 61.78
C GLY A 36 49.30 -39.60 62.42
N SER A 37 49.48 -40.76 63.06
CA SER A 37 50.74 -41.10 63.74
C SER A 37 51.85 -41.53 62.77
N SER A 38 53.03 -40.91 62.87
CA SER A 38 54.14 -41.03 61.93
C SER A 38 55.03 -42.27 62.16
N GLY A 39 54.45 -43.46 62.26
CA GLY A 39 55.20 -44.70 62.34
C GLY A 39 54.32 -45.95 62.41
N CYS A 40 54.74 -47.04 61.77
CA CYS A 40 54.15 -48.37 61.97
C CYS A 40 54.71 -48.97 63.27
N ALA A 41 54.40 -48.33 64.40
CA ALA A 41 54.78 -48.75 65.74
C ALA A 41 53.56 -49.34 66.45
N ASN A 42 53.62 -50.64 66.71
CA ASN A 42 52.50 -51.50 67.10
C ASN A 42 51.98 -51.22 68.53
N PRO A 43 50.65 -51.15 68.75
CA PRO A 43 50.07 -51.76 69.95
C PRO A 43 49.15 -52.98 69.72
N ASN A 44 48.43 -53.05 68.59
CA ASN A 44 47.56 -54.20 68.21
C ASN A 44 47.57 -54.55 66.70
N GLY A 45 48.52 -54.04 65.92
CA GLY A 45 48.57 -54.19 64.45
C GLY A 45 49.03 -55.57 63.97
N GLN A 46 48.44 -56.02 62.86
CA GLN A 46 48.93 -57.17 62.07
C GLN A 46 49.56 -56.68 60.76
N ASP A 47 50.69 -57.31 60.40
CA ASP A 47 51.35 -57.13 59.11
C ASP A 47 50.92 -58.26 58.17
N PHE A 48 50.65 -57.93 56.90
CA PHE A 48 50.20 -58.89 55.90
C PHE A 48 51.21 -59.00 54.76
N TRP A 49 51.36 -60.21 54.20
CA TRP A 49 52.26 -60.50 53.07
C TRP A 49 51.54 -60.57 51.72
N GLU A 50 50.20 -60.58 51.72
CA GLU A 50 49.35 -60.54 50.53
C GLU A 50 48.29 -59.44 50.66
N ILE A 51 48.10 -58.65 49.60
CA ILE A 51 47.13 -57.55 49.60
C ILE A 51 45.69 -58.04 49.80
N GLY A 52 45.36 -59.23 49.30
CA GLY A 52 44.05 -59.87 49.52
C GLY A 52 43.78 -60.19 51.00
N GLN A 53 44.82 -60.48 51.80
CA GLN A 53 44.67 -60.70 53.25
C GLN A 53 44.47 -59.37 53.99
N ALA A 54 45.22 -58.33 53.60
CA ALA A 54 45.05 -56.97 54.14
C ALA A 54 43.63 -56.42 53.88
N LEU A 55 43.11 -56.57 52.65
CA LEU A 55 41.75 -56.16 52.30
C LEU A 55 40.66 -57.04 52.95
N ALA A 56 40.95 -58.29 53.29
CA ALA A 56 40.00 -59.16 53.99
C ALA A 56 39.91 -58.84 55.51
N TYR A 57 40.96 -58.24 56.09
CA TYR A 57 41.01 -57.87 57.50
C TYR A 57 40.51 -56.44 57.78
N ALA A 58 40.67 -55.53 56.81
CA ALA A 58 40.30 -54.13 56.94
C ALA A 58 38.81 -53.89 57.24
N GLN A 59 38.50 -52.68 57.69
CA GLN A 59 37.17 -52.12 57.88
C GLN A 59 37.03 -50.79 57.10
N ASP A 60 35.79 -50.31 56.92
CA ASP A 60 35.56 -48.99 56.31
C ASP A 60 36.27 -47.87 57.11
N GLY A 61 37.18 -47.15 56.45
CA GLY A 61 37.98 -46.08 57.04
C GLY A 61 39.42 -46.45 57.39
N ASP A 62 39.82 -47.72 57.27
CA ASP A 62 41.21 -48.14 57.47
C ASP A 62 42.14 -47.61 56.35
N SER A 63 43.39 -47.37 56.71
CA SER A 63 44.49 -47.06 55.79
C SER A 63 45.32 -48.31 55.53
N ILE A 64 45.50 -48.68 54.27
CA ILE A 64 46.36 -49.79 53.85
C ILE A 64 47.66 -49.21 53.27
N ARG A 65 48.75 -49.28 54.02
CA ARG A 65 50.08 -48.89 53.52
C ARG A 65 50.67 -50.00 52.68
N VAL A 66 51.31 -49.65 51.57
CA VAL A 66 51.84 -50.59 50.58
C VAL A 66 53.30 -50.25 50.25
N ALA A 67 54.15 -51.28 50.19
CA ALA A 67 55.54 -51.15 49.74
C ALA A 67 55.65 -50.85 48.23
N VAL A 68 56.87 -50.77 47.70
CA VAL A 68 57.12 -50.73 46.25
C VAL A 68 57.16 -52.17 45.74
N GLY A 69 56.32 -52.52 44.76
CA GLY A 69 56.28 -53.87 44.18
C GLY A 69 55.28 -54.00 43.03
N VAL A 70 55.33 -55.17 42.36
CA VAL A 70 54.33 -55.62 41.37
C VAL A 70 53.34 -56.53 42.10
N TYR A 71 52.05 -56.34 41.87
CA TYR A 71 50.99 -57.00 42.64
C TYR A 71 49.92 -57.64 41.75
N GLU A 72 49.33 -58.73 42.26
CA GLU A 72 48.11 -59.35 41.71
C GLU A 72 46.94 -58.36 41.64
N PRO A 73 45.91 -58.60 40.79
CA PRO A 73 44.74 -57.73 40.69
C PRO A 73 44.00 -57.52 42.03
N ILE A 74 43.99 -56.28 42.52
CA ILE A 74 43.46 -55.92 43.84
C ILE A 74 41.93 -55.87 43.78
N THR A 75 41.25 -56.83 44.41
CA THR A 75 39.78 -56.88 44.45
C THR A 75 39.23 -56.11 45.63
N LEU A 76 38.50 -55.02 45.38
CA LEU A 76 37.92 -54.15 46.42
C LEU A 76 36.45 -54.44 46.70
N SER A 77 36.08 -54.37 47.98
CA SER A 77 34.70 -54.43 48.48
C SER A 77 34.41 -53.53 49.70
N GLN A 78 35.42 -52.79 50.19
CA GLN A 78 35.38 -51.94 51.39
C GLN A 78 36.08 -50.59 51.15
N SER A 79 35.78 -49.58 51.96
CA SER A 79 36.32 -48.22 51.83
C SER A 79 37.68 -48.07 52.50
N VAL A 80 38.75 -48.39 51.78
CA VAL A 80 40.12 -48.44 52.33
C VAL A 80 41.10 -47.49 51.63
N SER A 81 41.81 -46.67 52.42
CA SER A 81 42.81 -45.73 51.90
C SER A 81 44.14 -46.42 51.61
N ILE A 82 44.26 -47.00 50.40
CA ILE A 82 45.52 -47.52 49.87
C ILE A 82 46.53 -46.36 49.72
N THR A 83 47.75 -46.54 50.25
CA THR A 83 48.83 -45.54 50.20
C THR A 83 50.17 -46.22 49.90
N GLY A 84 50.71 -46.01 48.69
CA GLY A 84 52.00 -46.56 48.25
C GLY A 84 53.19 -45.65 48.59
N GLY A 85 54.34 -46.24 48.95
CA GLY A 85 55.57 -45.51 49.28
C GLY A 85 56.50 -45.23 48.09
N TYR A 86 57.38 -44.23 48.25
CA TYR A 86 58.55 -43.99 47.40
C TYR A 86 59.83 -44.30 48.21
N PRO A 87 60.89 -44.89 47.63
CA PRO A 87 62.07 -45.29 48.39
C PRO A 87 63.15 -44.19 48.44
N GLY A 88 63.64 -43.85 49.63
CA GLY A 88 64.90 -43.10 49.79
C GLY A 88 64.95 -42.17 51.01
N GLY A 89 65.86 -42.48 51.95
CA GLY A 89 66.26 -41.60 53.05
C GLY A 89 65.66 -41.95 54.42
N GLN A 90 66.52 -42.00 55.43
CA GLN A 90 66.08 -41.84 56.82
C GLN A 90 65.81 -40.34 57.08
N ASP A 91 64.96 -40.05 58.06
CA ASP A 91 64.81 -38.75 58.72
C ASP A 91 64.30 -37.56 57.86
N GLY A 92 63.01 -37.62 57.47
CA GLY A 92 62.10 -36.47 57.61
C GLY A 92 61.98 -35.42 56.50
N TYR A 93 60.89 -35.51 55.72
CA TYR A 93 60.16 -34.41 55.06
C TYR A 93 60.97 -33.39 54.22
N GLY A 94 61.20 -33.72 52.94
CA GLY A 94 61.57 -32.79 51.87
C GLY A 94 60.49 -32.66 50.77
N THR A 95 60.52 -31.59 49.98
CA THR A 95 59.54 -31.30 48.92
C THR A 95 59.82 -32.04 47.60
N PRO A 96 58.78 -32.33 46.77
CA PRO A 96 58.92 -33.11 45.54
C PRO A 96 59.58 -32.33 44.38
N ASN A 97 60.21 -33.07 43.44
CA ASN A 97 60.76 -32.55 42.18
C ASN A 97 60.39 -33.51 41.02
N PRO A 98 59.94 -33.04 39.84
CA PRO A 98 59.33 -33.91 38.82
C PRO A 98 60.28 -34.27 37.66
N SER A 99 60.74 -35.52 37.61
CA SER A 99 61.31 -36.16 36.41
C SER A 99 61.18 -37.67 36.54
N GLY A 100 60.43 -38.33 35.66
CA GLY A 100 59.99 -39.71 35.86
C GLY A 100 60.89 -40.80 35.26
N SER A 101 60.57 -42.04 35.59
CA SER A 101 60.96 -43.27 34.88
C SER A 101 59.96 -44.39 35.20
N ASP A 102 59.80 -45.35 34.29
CA ASP A 102 58.72 -46.34 34.33
C ASP A 102 58.79 -47.34 35.49
N ILE A 103 57.61 -47.72 36.01
CA ILE A 103 57.42 -48.95 36.79
C ILE A 103 56.66 -49.97 35.93
N GLY A 104 57.42 -50.76 35.17
CA GLY A 104 56.87 -51.79 34.28
C GLY A 104 56.44 -53.04 35.04
N GLY A 105 55.13 -53.30 35.08
CA GLY A 105 54.52 -54.50 35.69
C GLY A 105 53.17 -54.15 36.32
N SER A 106 52.08 -54.54 35.67
CA SER A 106 50.76 -53.93 35.93
C SER A 106 49.95 -54.66 37.02
N PRO A 107 49.77 -54.08 38.23
CA PRO A 107 48.62 -54.40 39.07
C PRO A 107 47.36 -53.81 38.43
N ALA A 108 46.25 -54.55 38.48
CA ALA A 108 44.95 -54.10 37.99
C ALA A 108 43.93 -54.05 39.13
N ILE A 109 43.49 -52.85 39.52
CA ILE A 109 42.45 -52.73 40.54
C ILE A 109 41.12 -53.21 39.95
N THR A 110 40.47 -54.17 40.61
CA THR A 110 39.19 -54.75 40.21
C THR A 110 38.12 -54.43 41.23
N VAL A 111 37.07 -53.70 40.85
CA VAL A 111 35.90 -53.46 41.72
C VAL A 111 34.73 -54.29 41.21
N ILE A 112 34.15 -55.11 42.08
CA ILE A 112 33.06 -56.06 41.73
C ILE A 112 31.71 -55.58 42.29
N ALA A 113 31.71 -55.00 43.50
CA ALA A 113 30.54 -54.40 44.12
C ALA A 113 30.93 -53.35 45.18
N GLY A 114 29.98 -52.54 45.62
CA GLY A 114 30.15 -51.56 46.70
C GLY A 114 30.47 -50.14 46.21
N SER A 115 30.99 -49.30 47.12
CA SER A 115 31.38 -47.91 46.82
C SER A 115 32.71 -47.51 47.48
N PRO A 116 33.80 -48.29 47.28
CA PRO A 116 35.08 -48.10 47.97
C PRO A 116 35.71 -46.73 47.64
N THR A 117 36.35 -46.10 48.64
CA THR A 117 37.03 -44.79 48.50
C THR A 117 38.54 -44.92 48.68
N ILE A 118 39.34 -44.41 47.72
CA ILE A 118 40.80 -44.52 47.71
C ILE A 118 41.46 -43.15 47.45
N THR A 119 42.44 -42.80 48.27
CA THR A 119 43.09 -41.47 48.25
C THR A 119 44.31 -41.37 47.31
N TYR A 120 45.02 -42.48 47.08
CA TYR A 120 46.18 -42.49 46.18
C TYR A 120 46.28 -43.78 45.36
N ILE A 121 46.39 -43.64 44.04
CA ILE A 121 46.54 -44.74 43.08
C ILE A 121 47.52 -44.26 42.01
N ASN A 122 48.54 -45.07 41.71
CA ASN A 122 49.39 -44.92 40.53
C ASN A 122 49.54 -46.31 39.89
N VAL A 123 48.65 -46.65 38.95
CA VAL A 123 48.61 -47.96 38.28
C VAL A 123 48.29 -47.79 36.79
N ASN A 124 48.87 -48.63 35.94
CA ASN A 124 48.71 -48.51 34.50
C ASN A 124 47.28 -48.81 34.01
N ARG A 125 46.50 -49.60 34.78
CA ARG A 125 45.13 -49.98 34.43
C ARG A 125 44.23 -50.18 35.66
N VAL A 126 43.01 -49.67 35.58
CA VAL A 126 41.91 -49.87 36.54
C VAL A 126 40.74 -50.53 35.81
N VAL A 127 40.05 -51.48 36.46
CA VAL A 127 38.92 -52.22 35.89
C VAL A 127 37.74 -52.22 36.89
N VAL A 128 36.70 -51.45 36.62
CA VAL A 128 35.52 -51.35 37.48
C VAL A 128 34.40 -52.21 36.87
N THR A 129 34.26 -53.44 37.33
CA THR A 129 33.26 -54.40 36.83
C THR A 129 31.86 -54.24 37.43
N GLY A 130 31.75 -53.57 38.58
CA GLY A 130 30.49 -53.24 39.23
C GLY A 130 30.69 -52.28 40.41
N GLY A 131 29.63 -51.56 40.80
CA GLY A 131 29.70 -50.56 41.87
C GLY A 131 30.36 -49.24 41.45
N ALA A 132 30.80 -48.45 42.42
CA ALA A 132 31.38 -47.13 42.20
C ALA A 132 32.75 -46.98 42.88
N LEU A 133 33.81 -46.80 42.11
CA LEU A 133 35.15 -46.49 42.64
C LEU A 133 35.24 -45.00 42.95
N ASN A 134 35.21 -44.63 44.23
CA ASN A 134 35.44 -43.24 44.65
C ASN A 134 36.95 -42.97 44.76
N VAL A 135 37.42 -41.90 44.13
CA VAL A 135 38.82 -41.45 44.14
C VAL A 135 38.89 -40.11 44.87
N SER A 136 39.60 -40.06 45.99
CA SER A 136 39.69 -38.91 46.90
C SER A 136 41.08 -38.25 46.90
N GLY A 137 41.16 -37.03 47.44
CA GLY A 137 42.41 -36.32 47.68
C GLY A 137 43.05 -35.71 46.42
N ASN A 138 44.03 -34.84 46.65
CA ASN A 138 44.73 -34.12 45.57
C ASN A 138 45.79 -35.02 44.91
N GLY A 139 45.98 -34.87 43.59
CA GLY A 139 47.15 -35.40 42.92
C GLY A 139 46.95 -35.72 41.44
N THR A 140 48.06 -36.02 40.76
CA THR A 140 48.05 -36.51 39.38
C THR A 140 47.53 -37.95 39.32
N ARG A 141 46.78 -38.27 38.28
CA ARG A 141 46.25 -39.60 37.92
C ARG A 141 46.66 -39.90 36.48
N GLN A 142 47.06 -41.14 36.20
CA GLN A 142 47.46 -41.60 34.87
C GLN A 142 46.92 -43.03 34.67
N GLY A 143 46.86 -43.51 33.42
CA GLY A 143 46.49 -44.89 33.08
C GLY A 143 45.11 -45.03 32.44
N ASN A 144 44.72 -46.29 32.17
CA ASN A 144 43.48 -46.65 31.48
C ASN A 144 42.44 -47.22 32.44
N TYR A 145 41.21 -46.72 32.38
CA TYR A 145 40.11 -47.05 33.29
C TYR A 145 38.98 -47.74 32.52
N ASP A 146 38.93 -49.08 32.56
CA ASP A 146 37.83 -49.85 31.97
C ASP A 146 36.63 -49.90 32.93
N ILE A 147 35.52 -49.25 32.57
CA ILE A 147 34.32 -49.11 33.40
C ILE A 147 33.16 -49.90 32.74
N ALA A 148 32.70 -50.95 33.42
CA ALA A 148 31.60 -51.80 32.93
C ALA A 148 30.23 -51.12 33.00
N ALA A 149 29.25 -51.67 32.29
CA ALA A 149 27.88 -51.14 32.28
C ALA A 149 27.29 -51.10 33.72
N GLY A 150 26.79 -49.92 34.12
CA GLY A 150 26.26 -49.69 35.46
C GLY A 150 27.32 -49.45 36.56
N ALA A 151 28.60 -49.47 36.22
CA ALA A 151 29.69 -49.10 37.13
C ALA A 151 30.13 -47.63 36.96
N GLN A 152 30.78 -47.07 37.99
CA GLN A 152 31.25 -45.67 37.99
C GLN A 152 32.68 -45.51 38.54
N VAL A 153 33.38 -44.46 38.11
CA VAL A 153 34.60 -43.92 38.74
C VAL A 153 34.31 -42.47 39.14
N ASN A 154 34.20 -42.21 40.44
CA ASN A 154 33.78 -40.92 40.99
C ASN A 154 35.00 -40.15 41.56
N PHE A 155 35.33 -39.01 40.96
CA PHE A 155 36.28 -38.07 41.51
C PHE A 155 35.59 -37.21 42.58
N VAL A 156 36.02 -37.38 43.83
CA VAL A 156 35.46 -36.72 45.03
C VAL A 156 36.56 -36.00 45.82
N ASN A 157 36.17 -35.03 46.67
CA ASN A 157 37.01 -34.39 47.70
C ASN A 157 38.50 -34.19 47.34
N GLY A 158 38.80 -33.32 46.37
CA GLY A 158 40.18 -32.99 45.96
C GLY A 158 40.33 -32.56 44.50
N GLY A 159 41.50 -32.05 44.14
CA GLY A 159 41.90 -31.73 42.77
C GLY A 159 42.63 -32.89 42.10
N HIS A 160 42.02 -33.48 41.08
CA HIS A 160 42.51 -34.67 40.37
C HIS A 160 43.04 -34.28 38.99
N THR A 161 44.38 -34.23 38.83
CA THR A 161 45.01 -33.89 37.55
C THR A 161 45.19 -35.11 36.68
N LEU A 162 44.40 -35.23 35.63
CA LEU A 162 44.53 -36.29 34.64
C LEU A 162 45.71 -36.00 33.71
N ALA A 163 46.65 -36.94 33.63
CA ALA A 163 47.85 -36.81 32.80
C ALA A 163 47.58 -37.13 31.32
N GLU A 164 48.53 -36.75 30.46
CA GLU A 164 48.57 -37.08 29.04
C GLU A 164 48.29 -38.57 28.78
N GLY A 165 47.35 -38.85 27.87
CA GLY A 165 46.98 -40.22 27.49
C GLY A 165 46.06 -40.94 28.47
N THR A 166 45.52 -40.27 29.49
CA THR A 166 44.54 -40.89 30.42
C THR A 166 43.26 -41.25 29.67
N THR A 167 42.78 -42.50 29.82
CA THR A 167 41.58 -42.97 29.13
C THR A 167 40.53 -43.59 30.04
N PHE A 168 39.25 -43.36 29.75
CA PHE A 168 38.12 -44.04 30.38
C PHE A 168 37.30 -44.77 29.31
N THR A 169 37.29 -46.10 29.38
CA THR A 169 36.76 -47.02 28.37
C THR A 169 35.55 -47.80 28.88
N GLY A 170 34.69 -48.25 27.98
CA GLY A 170 33.53 -49.09 28.33
C GLY A 170 32.20 -48.35 28.50
N ALA A 171 31.23 -49.00 29.13
CA ALA A 171 29.83 -48.59 29.18
C ALA A 171 29.40 -47.94 30.51
N GLY A 172 30.29 -47.88 31.51
CA GLY A 172 30.10 -47.10 32.74
C GLY A 172 30.58 -45.66 32.60
N PHE A 173 30.46 -44.88 33.68
CA PHE A 173 30.78 -43.45 33.69
C PHE A 173 31.99 -43.12 34.54
N ALA A 174 32.91 -42.33 34.00
CA ALA A 174 33.79 -41.50 34.83
C ALA A 174 33.03 -40.23 35.22
N ARG A 175 33.13 -39.79 36.47
CA ARG A 175 32.21 -38.80 37.04
C ARG A 175 32.93 -37.84 37.97
N GLN A 176 32.70 -36.56 37.79
CA GLN A 176 32.95 -35.55 38.82
C GLN A 176 31.79 -35.55 39.83
N ALA A 177 32.14 -35.68 41.11
CA ALA A 177 31.22 -35.83 42.24
C ALA A 177 31.67 -34.95 43.43
N ASP A 178 30.98 -35.06 44.57
CA ASP A 178 31.04 -34.08 45.66
C ASP A 178 32.47 -33.77 46.15
N GLY A 179 32.79 -32.46 46.17
CA GLY A 179 34.10 -31.93 46.55
C GLY A 179 35.24 -32.21 45.55
N GLY A 180 35.00 -32.95 44.47
CA GLY A 180 36.02 -33.32 43.48
C GLY A 180 36.09 -32.33 42.32
N GLN A 181 37.30 -31.85 42.02
CA GLN A 181 37.65 -31.12 40.79
C GLN A 181 38.45 -32.04 39.87
N VAL A 182 38.11 -32.06 38.58
CA VAL A 182 38.87 -32.77 37.54
C VAL A 182 39.64 -31.75 36.70
N ILE A 183 40.94 -32.00 36.50
CA ILE A 183 41.86 -31.11 35.76
C ILE A 183 42.48 -31.89 34.60
N ALA A 184 42.21 -31.51 33.36
CA ALA A 184 42.88 -32.02 32.17
C ALA A 184 44.31 -31.42 32.08
N GLY A 185 45.29 -32.11 32.66
CA GLY A 185 46.70 -31.71 32.64
C GLY A 185 47.42 -32.08 31.33
N GLY A 186 46.89 -33.07 30.61
CA GLY A 186 47.21 -33.41 29.22
C GLY A 186 45.95 -33.91 28.52
N ASP A 187 46.10 -34.52 27.35
CA ASP A 187 44.98 -35.06 26.58
C ASP A 187 44.33 -36.26 27.28
N VAL A 188 43.00 -36.20 27.42
CA VAL A 188 42.15 -37.20 28.08
C VAL A 188 41.07 -37.66 27.11
N THR A 189 40.79 -38.97 27.07
CA THR A 189 39.65 -39.52 26.31
C THR A 189 38.71 -40.33 27.20
N ALA A 190 37.44 -39.96 27.28
CA ALA A 190 36.40 -40.68 28.01
C ALA A 190 35.33 -41.21 27.06
N THR A 191 34.85 -42.44 27.29
CA THR A 191 33.67 -42.96 26.59
C THR A 191 32.42 -42.29 27.12
N ASN A 192 32.21 -42.36 28.44
CA ASN A 192 31.15 -41.63 29.13
C ASN A 192 31.73 -40.82 30.29
N PHE A 193 31.41 -39.53 30.32
CA PHE A 193 31.81 -38.61 31.39
C PHE A 193 30.59 -37.88 31.97
N GLU A 194 30.64 -37.54 33.25
CA GLU A 194 29.54 -36.87 33.94
C GLU A 194 30.04 -35.80 34.93
N VAL A 195 29.37 -34.65 34.98
CA VAL A 195 29.62 -33.55 35.92
C VAL A 195 28.35 -33.31 36.75
N THR A 196 28.46 -33.46 38.08
CA THR A 196 27.29 -33.51 38.98
C THR A 196 27.34 -32.65 40.22
N ALA A 197 28.51 -32.15 40.64
CA ALA A 197 28.63 -31.39 41.89
C ALA A 197 29.08 -29.96 41.63
N VAL A 198 28.33 -28.99 42.17
CA VAL A 198 28.76 -27.59 42.24
C VAL A 198 29.86 -27.48 43.30
N LEU A 199 31.02 -26.96 42.92
CA LEU A 199 32.10 -26.63 43.85
C LEU A 199 32.07 -25.13 44.14
N PHE A 200 32.30 -24.74 45.39
CA PHE A 200 32.42 -23.33 45.75
C PHE A 200 33.85 -22.86 45.50
N ALA A 201 34.00 -21.81 44.68
CA ALA A 201 35.25 -21.15 44.29
C ALA A 201 36.23 -21.91 43.36
N THR A 202 35.89 -23.12 42.88
CA THR A 202 36.69 -23.84 41.85
C THR A 202 35.80 -24.45 40.76
N PRO A 203 36.28 -24.59 39.51
CA PRO A 203 35.55 -25.31 38.47
C PRO A 203 35.54 -26.83 38.70
N ALA A 204 34.44 -27.48 38.31
CA ALA A 204 34.28 -28.93 38.38
C ALA A 204 35.12 -29.67 37.33
N LEU A 205 35.19 -29.15 36.10
CA LEU A 205 36.12 -29.58 35.05
C LEU A 205 36.94 -28.39 34.56
N THR A 206 38.27 -28.51 34.55
CA THR A 206 39.20 -27.47 34.11
C THR A 206 40.45 -28.08 33.48
N GLY A 207 41.44 -27.26 33.11
CA GLY A 207 42.71 -27.69 32.52
C GLY A 207 42.90 -27.25 31.06
N THR A 208 44.12 -27.42 30.58
CA THR A 208 44.56 -26.97 29.24
C THR A 208 44.71 -28.10 28.23
N GLY A 209 44.75 -29.36 28.67
CA GLY A 209 44.74 -30.52 27.79
C GLY A 209 43.35 -30.79 27.19
N ARG A 210 43.31 -31.47 26.04
CA ARG A 210 42.06 -31.75 25.34
C ARG A 210 41.25 -32.81 26.09
N PHE A 211 39.98 -32.53 26.38
CA PHE A 211 39.08 -33.47 27.04
C PHE A 211 38.06 -34.03 26.04
N LEU A 212 38.37 -35.17 25.42
CA LEU A 212 37.54 -35.79 24.39
C LEU A 212 36.52 -36.77 24.99
N VAL A 213 35.23 -36.60 24.70
CA VAL A 213 34.16 -37.53 25.05
C VAL A 213 33.60 -38.20 23.79
N THR A 214 33.62 -39.54 23.76
CA THR A 214 33.33 -40.33 22.55
C THR A 214 31.95 -40.98 22.49
N ASN A 215 31.18 -41.03 23.59
CA ASN A 215 29.79 -41.50 23.58
C ASN A 215 28.81 -40.60 24.36
N THR A 216 29.05 -40.27 25.63
CA THR A 216 28.11 -39.45 26.42
C THR A 216 28.77 -38.51 27.42
N LEU A 217 28.46 -37.22 27.36
CA LEU A 217 28.79 -36.20 28.35
C LEU A 217 27.52 -35.73 29.08
N ASN A 218 27.35 -36.10 30.35
CA ASN A 218 26.26 -35.59 31.18
C ASN A 218 26.71 -34.33 31.94
N TRP A 219 26.10 -33.17 31.68
CA TRP A 219 26.34 -31.94 32.43
C TRP A 219 25.09 -31.59 33.25
N THR A 220 25.07 -32.02 34.51
CA THR A 220 23.90 -31.90 35.40
C THR A 220 24.03 -30.77 36.42
N ALA A 221 25.26 -30.46 36.82
CA ALA A 221 25.65 -29.30 37.61
C ALA A 221 27.17 -29.06 37.46
N GLY A 222 27.69 -28.02 38.12
CA GLY A 222 29.13 -27.73 38.21
C GLY A 222 29.67 -26.94 37.02
N ASP A 223 30.83 -26.32 37.21
CA ASP A 223 31.39 -25.38 36.23
C ASP A 223 32.43 -26.06 35.32
N ILE A 224 32.38 -25.75 34.03
CA ILE A 224 33.28 -26.31 33.00
C ILE A 224 34.13 -25.18 32.42
N ASN A 225 35.39 -25.10 32.84
CA ASN A 225 36.36 -24.07 32.44
C ASN A 225 37.57 -24.66 31.68
N ALA A 226 37.53 -25.94 31.28
CA ALA A 226 38.58 -26.55 30.47
C ALA A 226 38.62 -25.92 29.06
N THR A 227 39.83 -25.69 28.53
CA THR A 227 40.00 -24.88 27.30
C THR A 227 39.76 -25.63 25.99
N ASP A 228 39.58 -26.96 26.01
CA ASP A 228 39.21 -27.74 24.83
C ASP A 228 38.43 -29.03 25.17
N VAL A 229 37.16 -28.89 25.54
CA VAL A 229 36.24 -30.04 25.74
C VAL A 229 35.62 -30.43 24.40
N ASN A 230 35.85 -31.64 23.91
CA ASN A 230 35.34 -32.12 22.63
C ASN A 230 34.28 -33.21 22.83
N VAL A 231 33.12 -33.06 22.20
CA VAL A 231 32.07 -34.09 22.13
C VAL A 231 32.07 -34.65 20.71
N ALA A 232 32.47 -35.91 20.55
CA ALA A 232 32.76 -36.50 19.24
C ALA A 232 31.53 -36.63 18.32
N ALA A 233 31.76 -36.81 17.02
CA ALA A 233 30.69 -37.12 16.07
C ALA A 233 29.96 -38.42 16.47
N GLY A 234 28.63 -38.36 16.56
CA GLY A 234 27.80 -39.46 17.06
C GLY A 234 27.66 -39.53 18.59
N ALA A 235 28.49 -38.84 19.36
CA ALA A 235 28.34 -38.73 20.82
C ALA A 235 27.20 -37.78 21.20
N THR A 236 26.74 -37.87 22.46
CA THR A 236 25.68 -37.03 23.01
C THR A 236 26.18 -36.18 24.19
N MET A 237 25.78 -34.91 24.28
CA MET A 237 25.96 -34.07 25.47
C MET A 237 24.61 -33.71 26.09
N ASN A 238 24.34 -34.13 27.31
CA ASN A 238 23.08 -33.88 28.01
C ASN A 238 23.22 -32.73 29.01
N ILE A 239 22.77 -31.52 28.64
CA ILE A 239 22.71 -30.37 29.56
C ILE A 239 21.35 -30.41 30.26
N SER A 240 21.35 -30.76 31.54
CA SER A 240 20.13 -31.11 32.30
C SER A 240 20.28 -30.80 33.80
N GLY A 241 19.28 -31.11 34.62
CA GLY A 241 19.36 -30.94 36.08
C GLY A 241 19.35 -29.49 36.59
N SER A 242 18.94 -29.30 37.84
CA SER A 242 18.72 -27.98 38.46
C SER A 242 19.95 -27.34 39.11
N GLY A 243 21.10 -28.02 39.11
CA GLY A 243 22.34 -27.46 39.65
C GLY A 243 22.92 -26.38 38.74
N GLY A 244 23.55 -25.37 39.35
CA GLY A 244 24.22 -24.27 38.63
C GLY A 244 25.31 -24.78 37.69
N LYS A 245 25.48 -24.07 36.57
CA LYS A 245 26.39 -24.40 35.47
C LYS A 245 26.98 -23.12 34.87
N LEU A 246 28.25 -22.84 35.11
CA LEU A 246 28.96 -21.76 34.46
C LEU A 246 30.12 -22.31 33.62
N GLN A 247 30.29 -21.72 32.44
CA GLN A 247 31.49 -21.82 31.61
C GLN A 247 32.18 -20.46 31.66
N THR A 248 33.42 -20.37 32.13
CA THR A 248 34.11 -19.07 32.28
C THR A 248 35.60 -19.14 31.95
N ALA A 249 36.22 -17.97 31.75
CA ALA A 249 37.68 -17.78 31.71
C ALA A 249 38.41 -18.54 30.59
N GLY A 250 37.91 -18.42 29.35
CA GLY A 250 38.52 -18.99 28.16
C GLY A 250 38.17 -20.45 27.88
N GLY A 251 37.33 -21.09 28.71
CA GLY A 251 36.87 -22.45 28.48
C GLY A 251 36.14 -22.61 27.13
N VAL A 252 36.38 -23.73 26.42
CA VAL A 252 35.78 -24.00 25.10
C VAL A 252 35.12 -25.38 25.09
N ILE A 253 33.90 -25.44 24.54
CA ILE A 253 33.18 -26.69 24.27
C ILE A 253 32.98 -26.83 22.76
N ASN A 254 33.56 -27.87 22.18
CA ASN A 254 33.50 -28.25 20.77
C ASN A 254 32.52 -29.42 20.58
N ASN A 255 31.29 -29.14 20.16
CA ASN A 255 30.31 -30.18 19.85
C ASN A 255 30.39 -30.59 18.37
N TYR A 256 30.75 -31.84 18.11
CA TYR A 256 30.61 -32.52 16.81
C TYR A 256 29.43 -33.51 16.79
N GLY A 257 28.81 -33.75 17.95
CA GLY A 257 27.72 -34.70 18.16
C GLY A 257 26.36 -34.02 18.39
N THR A 258 25.54 -34.61 19.26
CA THR A 258 24.22 -34.07 19.63
C THR A 258 24.21 -33.54 21.06
N ALA A 259 24.16 -32.22 21.22
CA ALA A 259 23.83 -31.59 22.49
C ALA A 259 22.30 -31.55 22.69
N THR A 260 21.79 -32.19 23.73
CA THR A 260 20.39 -32.12 24.17
C THR A 260 20.30 -31.22 25.40
N VAL A 261 19.56 -30.11 25.29
CA VAL A 261 19.50 -29.07 26.33
C VAL A 261 18.11 -28.99 26.94
N THR A 262 18.03 -29.24 28.25
CA THR A 262 16.81 -29.27 29.06
C THR A 262 16.89 -28.38 30.32
N ALA A 263 18.08 -27.84 30.61
CA ALA A 263 18.33 -26.85 31.65
C ALA A 263 19.22 -25.72 31.12
N GLY A 264 19.11 -24.53 31.71
CA GLY A 264 19.97 -23.40 31.38
C GLY A 264 21.42 -23.58 31.87
N PHE A 265 22.33 -22.81 31.28
CA PHE A 265 23.72 -22.64 31.72
C PHE A 265 24.19 -21.21 31.41
N CYS A 266 25.31 -20.84 32.02
CA CYS A 266 25.91 -19.51 31.96
C CYS A 266 27.24 -19.53 31.18
N GLN A 267 27.55 -18.42 30.51
CA GLN A 267 28.85 -18.19 29.86
C GLN A 267 29.43 -16.82 30.27
N ARG A 268 30.75 -16.76 30.45
CA ARG A 268 31.51 -15.52 30.65
C ARG A 268 32.92 -15.65 30.06
N ASP A 269 33.21 -14.91 28.99
CA ASP A 269 34.50 -14.96 28.29
C ASP A 269 34.84 -16.39 27.83
N SER A 270 33.87 -17.07 27.22
CA SER A 270 33.91 -18.52 26.93
C SER A 270 33.11 -18.87 25.68
N THR A 271 33.44 -19.99 25.03
CA THR A 271 32.94 -20.32 23.68
C THR A 271 32.29 -21.70 23.61
N VAL A 272 31.14 -21.80 22.94
CA VAL A 272 30.58 -23.08 22.44
C VAL A 272 30.62 -23.08 20.93
N ASN A 273 31.27 -24.07 20.34
CA ASN A 273 31.32 -24.31 18.90
C ASN A 273 30.44 -25.52 18.57
N ASN A 274 29.33 -25.32 17.85
CA ASN A 274 28.51 -26.38 17.30
C ASN A 274 28.94 -26.61 15.84
N HIS A 275 29.78 -27.62 15.61
CA HIS A 275 30.49 -27.85 14.34
C HIS A 275 29.58 -28.37 13.22
N VAL A 276 30.10 -28.39 11.98
CA VAL A 276 29.35 -28.90 10.81
C VAL A 276 28.88 -30.34 11.05
N GLY A 277 27.59 -30.59 10.83
CA GLY A 277 26.94 -31.88 11.08
C GLY A 277 26.49 -32.11 12.53
N ALA A 278 26.89 -31.26 13.48
CA ALA A 278 26.47 -31.34 14.87
C ALA A 278 25.07 -30.75 15.09
N LEU A 279 24.39 -31.21 16.14
CA LEU A 279 23.06 -30.73 16.55
C LEU A 279 23.13 -30.17 17.98
N PHE A 280 22.60 -28.97 18.18
CA PHE A 280 22.39 -28.36 19.49
C PHE A 280 20.89 -28.11 19.68
N ASP A 281 20.22 -28.99 20.40
CA ASP A 281 18.76 -29.12 20.43
C ASP A 281 18.19 -28.79 21.81
N VAL A 282 17.52 -27.63 21.89
CA VAL A 282 16.88 -27.12 23.10
C VAL A 282 15.43 -27.62 23.16
N ARG A 283 15.15 -28.43 24.18
CA ARG A 283 13.89 -29.19 24.33
C ARG A 283 12.94 -28.62 25.40
N ALA A 284 13.15 -27.38 25.80
CA ALA A 284 12.37 -26.72 26.85
C ALA A 284 12.25 -25.21 26.60
N ASP A 285 11.40 -24.57 27.41
CA ASP A 285 11.32 -23.12 27.52
C ASP A 285 12.31 -22.68 28.60
N LEU A 286 13.39 -22.00 28.19
CA LEU A 286 14.59 -21.77 28.99
C LEU A 286 15.12 -20.35 28.79
N MET A 287 15.82 -19.85 29.80
CA MET A 287 16.63 -18.63 29.70
C MET A 287 18.10 -19.06 29.81
N ILE A 288 18.81 -19.04 28.68
CA ILE A 288 20.20 -19.49 28.56
C ILE A 288 21.11 -18.26 28.66
N GLY A 289 22.00 -18.24 29.64
CA GLY A 289 22.83 -17.08 29.99
C GLY A 289 22.17 -16.05 30.91
N GLN A 290 21.07 -16.38 31.60
CA GLN A 290 20.57 -15.55 32.71
C GLN A 290 21.41 -15.78 33.97
N ASP A 291 21.46 -14.78 34.86
CA ASP A 291 22.11 -14.83 36.18
C ASP A 291 23.64 -15.05 36.18
N CYS A 292 24.30 -14.82 35.05
CA CYS A 292 25.72 -14.46 35.02
C CYS A 292 25.96 -13.20 35.89
N TRP A 293 26.48 -13.37 37.11
CA TRP A 293 26.84 -12.24 37.97
C TRP A 293 27.82 -11.30 37.23
N ALA A 294 27.32 -10.13 36.84
CA ALA A 294 28.01 -9.00 36.22
C ALA A 294 29.09 -9.38 35.17
N GLY A 295 28.66 -9.78 33.97
CA GLY A 295 29.55 -9.88 32.80
C GLY A 295 28.88 -10.50 31.57
N TYR A 296 28.81 -9.75 30.46
CA TYR A 296 28.40 -10.25 29.15
C TYR A 296 29.65 -10.56 28.31
N GLY A 297 29.79 -11.80 27.82
CA GLY A 297 30.97 -12.21 27.02
C GLY A 297 30.97 -13.67 26.55
N GLY A 298 29.80 -14.33 26.49
CA GLY A 298 29.69 -15.70 25.99
C GLY A 298 29.47 -15.76 24.48
N PHE A 299 30.20 -16.64 23.79
CA PHE A 299 30.13 -16.81 22.34
C PHE A 299 29.53 -18.17 21.96
N PHE A 300 28.61 -18.15 20.99
CA PHE A 300 28.03 -19.35 20.38
C PHE A 300 28.26 -19.36 18.86
N ASN A 301 29.10 -20.27 18.37
CA ASN A 301 29.42 -20.40 16.96
C ASN A 301 28.70 -21.63 16.38
N ASN A 302 27.71 -21.41 15.51
CA ASN A 302 26.93 -22.46 14.88
C ASN A 302 27.31 -22.66 13.41
N ALA A 303 27.96 -23.78 13.12
CA ALA A 303 28.14 -24.33 11.78
C ALA A 303 27.28 -25.59 11.54
N GLY A 304 26.75 -26.20 12.60
CA GLY A 304 25.76 -27.28 12.57
C GLY A 304 24.32 -26.79 12.59
N VAL A 305 23.46 -27.44 13.37
CA VAL A 305 22.06 -27.03 13.59
C VAL A 305 21.86 -26.56 15.04
N LEU A 306 21.39 -25.32 15.23
CA LEU A 306 20.82 -24.83 16.48
C LEU A 306 19.30 -24.98 16.40
N ARG A 307 18.71 -25.83 17.24
CA ARG A 307 17.28 -26.18 17.20
C ARG A 307 16.57 -25.83 18.50
N LYS A 308 15.32 -25.34 18.40
CA LYS A 308 14.30 -25.45 19.47
C LYS A 308 13.24 -26.44 19.01
N SER A 309 13.27 -27.66 19.54
CA SER A 309 12.34 -28.74 19.16
C SER A 309 11.08 -28.80 20.04
N ALA A 310 11.16 -28.34 21.29
CA ALA A 310 10.07 -28.46 22.26
C ALA A 310 9.99 -27.26 23.22
N GLY A 311 8.92 -27.25 24.02
CA GLY A 311 8.46 -26.07 24.76
C GLY A 311 7.59 -25.15 23.88
N THR A 312 6.52 -24.60 24.45
CA THR A 312 5.55 -23.75 23.74
C THR A 312 5.72 -22.26 24.05
N GLY A 313 6.52 -21.94 25.07
CA GLY A 313 6.90 -20.59 25.48
C GLY A 313 8.20 -20.15 24.81
N LEU A 314 9.07 -19.52 25.62
CA LEU A 314 10.24 -18.80 25.15
C LEU A 314 11.55 -19.56 25.39
N LEU A 315 12.43 -19.56 24.38
CA LEU A 315 13.87 -19.68 24.56
C LEU A 315 14.49 -18.28 24.47
N ASP A 316 15.02 -17.78 25.58
CA ASP A 316 15.77 -16.51 25.66
C ASP A 316 17.27 -16.83 25.60
N PHE A 317 17.91 -16.46 24.50
CA PHE A 317 19.28 -16.83 24.16
C PHE A 317 20.21 -15.61 24.29
N LYS A 318 21.09 -15.63 25.30
CA LYS A 318 21.88 -14.46 25.72
C LYS A 318 23.37 -14.53 25.37
N PHE A 319 23.75 -15.33 24.38
CA PHE A 319 25.13 -15.42 23.88
C PHE A 319 25.29 -14.69 22.54
N ASP A 320 26.43 -14.03 22.34
CA ASP A 320 26.77 -13.40 21.06
C ASP A 320 27.01 -14.53 20.04
N THR A 321 26.15 -14.56 19.02
CA THR A 321 25.96 -15.71 18.14
C THR A 321 26.51 -15.42 16.75
N THR A 322 27.32 -16.35 16.23
CA THR A 322 27.68 -16.42 14.81
C THR A 322 27.06 -17.67 14.20
N ASN A 323 26.33 -17.53 13.08
CA ASN A 323 25.66 -18.64 12.41
C ASN A 323 26.05 -18.74 10.93
N THR A 324 26.81 -19.78 10.59
CA THR A 324 27.01 -20.27 9.21
C THR A 324 26.20 -21.54 8.92
N GLY A 325 25.69 -22.20 9.97
CA GLY A 325 24.82 -23.36 9.89
C GLY A 325 23.32 -23.00 9.86
N THR A 326 22.48 -23.92 10.33
CA THR A 326 21.02 -23.73 10.37
C THR A 326 20.54 -23.33 11.77
N ILE A 327 19.62 -22.36 11.85
CA ILE A 327 18.80 -22.09 13.04
C ILE A 327 17.39 -22.61 12.75
N GLU A 328 16.82 -23.43 13.63
CA GLU A 328 15.54 -24.12 13.42
C GLU A 328 14.62 -24.01 14.63
N VAL A 329 13.44 -23.41 14.45
CA VAL A 329 12.40 -23.33 15.49
C VAL A 329 11.21 -24.19 15.08
N GLN A 330 11.06 -25.33 15.75
CA GLN A 330 9.98 -26.30 15.52
C GLN A 330 8.78 -26.06 16.46
N SER A 331 9.02 -25.49 17.65
CA SER A 331 7.99 -25.19 18.65
C SER A 331 8.36 -23.96 19.47
N GLY A 332 7.36 -23.23 19.97
CA GLY A 332 7.54 -22.04 20.80
C GLY A 332 8.27 -20.90 20.08
N ASN A 333 8.88 -20.00 20.83
CA ASN A 333 9.60 -18.84 20.31
C ASN A 333 11.09 -18.87 20.66
N LEU A 334 11.90 -18.21 19.83
CA LEU A 334 13.32 -17.96 20.05
C LEU A 334 13.57 -16.44 20.08
N LEU A 335 14.19 -15.97 21.17
CA LEU A 335 14.65 -14.60 21.33
C LEU A 335 16.18 -14.56 21.32
N PHE A 336 16.74 -13.73 20.44
CA PHE A 336 18.12 -13.25 20.56
C PHE A 336 18.13 -11.94 21.37
N TYR A 337 18.57 -12.03 22.62
CA TYR A 337 18.73 -10.88 23.53
C TYR A 337 20.14 -10.27 23.43
N SER A 338 21.12 -11.13 23.15
CA SER A 338 22.49 -10.76 22.78
C SER A 338 22.61 -10.78 21.24
N ARG A 339 23.77 -10.40 20.70
CA ARG A 339 23.91 -10.11 19.27
C ARG A 339 23.80 -11.39 18.46
N LEU A 340 23.08 -11.33 17.35
CA LEU A 340 23.29 -12.26 16.24
C LEU A 340 24.31 -11.57 15.33
N THR A 341 25.58 -11.63 15.75
CA THR A 341 26.67 -10.77 15.26
C THR A 341 26.93 -10.95 13.77
N ASN A 342 26.78 -12.19 13.30
CA ASN A 342 26.86 -12.57 11.89
C ASN A 342 25.98 -13.80 11.65
N ASN A 343 24.94 -13.66 10.84
CA ASN A 343 24.25 -14.78 10.21
C ASN A 343 24.58 -14.82 8.72
N ALA A 344 24.92 -16.00 8.19
CA ALA A 344 25.06 -16.29 6.76
C ALA A 344 24.36 -17.59 6.32
N GLY A 345 23.79 -18.35 7.28
CA GLY A 345 23.04 -19.59 7.02
C GLY A 345 21.52 -19.45 7.15
N PRO A 346 20.76 -20.53 6.88
CA PRO A 346 19.30 -20.50 6.90
C PRO A 346 18.70 -20.43 8.32
N ILE A 347 17.55 -19.77 8.43
CA ILE A 347 16.66 -19.74 9.59
C ILE A 347 15.31 -20.34 9.17
N THR A 348 14.85 -21.37 9.87
CA THR A 348 13.56 -22.04 9.61
C THR A 348 12.63 -21.87 10.81
N ILE A 349 11.39 -21.42 10.57
CA ILE A 349 10.42 -21.04 11.62
C ILE A 349 9.08 -21.71 11.35
N SER A 350 8.66 -22.58 12.27
CA SER A 350 7.41 -23.35 12.15
C SER A 350 6.16 -22.51 12.40
N SER A 351 4.99 -23.02 11.98
CA SER A 351 3.73 -22.28 12.12
C SER A 351 3.41 -21.98 13.59
N GLY A 352 3.09 -20.72 13.90
CA GLY A 352 2.85 -20.25 15.27
C GLY A 352 4.12 -19.90 16.06
N SER A 353 5.31 -20.26 15.58
CA SER A 353 6.59 -19.86 16.17
C SER A 353 7.06 -18.49 15.68
N VAL A 354 7.81 -17.80 16.55
CA VAL A 354 8.45 -16.51 16.25
C VAL A 354 9.95 -16.58 16.57
N VAL A 355 10.79 -16.12 15.63
CA VAL A 355 12.17 -15.69 15.91
C VAL A 355 12.15 -14.19 16.05
N TYR A 356 12.58 -13.65 17.20
CA TYR A 356 12.57 -12.21 17.43
C TYR A 356 13.83 -11.67 18.11
N PHE A 357 13.99 -10.35 17.98
CA PHE A 357 15.18 -9.61 18.39
C PHE A 357 14.80 -8.48 19.35
N VAL A 358 15.54 -8.36 20.46
CA VAL A 358 15.43 -7.23 21.40
C VAL A 358 16.82 -6.82 21.89
N ASN A 359 17.03 -5.51 22.05
CA ASN A 359 18.31 -4.88 22.38
C ASN A 359 19.40 -5.10 21.31
N HIS A 360 20.48 -4.33 21.40
CA HIS A 360 21.66 -4.46 20.55
C HIS A 360 21.40 -4.36 19.02
N GLY A 361 22.41 -4.73 18.23
CA GLY A 361 22.35 -4.84 16.78
C GLY A 361 22.62 -6.29 16.35
N HIS A 362 21.93 -6.71 15.29
CA HIS A 362 22.02 -8.06 14.71
C HIS A 362 22.27 -7.94 13.20
N THR A 363 22.98 -8.89 12.61
CA THR A 363 23.43 -8.83 11.21
C THR A 363 23.01 -10.06 10.43
N LEU A 364 22.25 -9.87 9.35
CA LEU A 364 22.08 -10.87 8.30
C LEU A 364 22.99 -10.50 7.11
N ASN A 365 23.85 -11.42 6.70
CA ASN A 365 24.75 -11.28 5.56
C ASN A 365 24.24 -12.11 4.37
N SER A 366 24.84 -11.92 3.19
CA SER A 366 24.50 -12.65 1.96
C SER A 366 24.48 -14.18 2.20
N GLY A 367 23.48 -14.85 1.65
CA GLY A 367 23.20 -16.28 1.88
C GLY A 367 22.20 -16.55 3.01
N SER A 368 21.92 -15.56 3.87
CA SER A 368 20.84 -15.69 4.86
C SER A 368 19.49 -15.85 4.19
N THR A 369 18.75 -16.87 4.60
CA THR A 369 17.35 -17.08 4.20
C THR A 369 16.51 -17.33 5.44
N VAL A 370 15.28 -16.81 5.46
CA VAL A 370 14.33 -17.00 6.57
C VAL A 370 13.03 -17.54 6.01
N SER A 371 12.68 -18.77 6.39
CA SER A 371 11.61 -19.54 5.75
C SER A 371 10.74 -20.30 6.75
N GLY A 372 9.59 -20.76 6.28
CA GLY A 372 8.55 -21.43 7.06
C GLY A 372 7.33 -20.55 7.32
N ALA A 373 6.35 -21.13 8.01
CA ALA A 373 5.05 -20.53 8.30
C ALA A 373 5.02 -19.71 9.60
N GLY A 374 6.14 -19.63 10.33
CA GLY A 374 6.32 -18.74 11.47
C GLY A 374 6.61 -17.29 11.07
N THR A 375 6.98 -16.46 12.04
CA THR A 375 7.26 -15.02 11.83
C THR A 375 8.69 -14.66 12.26
N PHE A 376 9.36 -13.85 11.45
CA PHE A 376 10.63 -13.21 11.79
C PHE A 376 10.34 -11.76 12.22
N GLN A 377 10.53 -11.45 13.50
CA GLN A 377 10.06 -10.20 14.09
C GLN A 377 11.21 -9.32 14.59
N VAL A 378 11.31 -8.11 14.05
CA VAL A 378 12.22 -7.06 14.52
C VAL A 378 11.44 -6.13 15.46
N SER A 379 11.99 -5.84 16.64
CA SER A 379 11.25 -5.09 17.67
C SER A 379 12.12 -4.16 18.52
N ASN A 380 11.51 -3.12 19.09
CA ASN A 380 12.19 -2.13 19.93
C ASN A 380 12.90 -2.79 21.15
N PRO A 381 14.19 -2.49 21.47
CA PRO A 381 15.11 -1.55 20.82
C PRO A 381 16.21 -2.26 20.00
N SER A 382 15.88 -3.29 19.22
CA SER A 382 16.83 -3.94 18.31
C SER A 382 16.98 -3.21 16.98
N THR A 383 18.19 -3.24 16.42
CA THR A 383 18.46 -2.95 15.00
C THR A 383 18.83 -4.24 14.28
N VAL A 384 18.20 -4.53 13.14
CA VAL A 384 18.61 -5.62 12.24
C VAL A 384 19.19 -5.03 10.96
N THR A 385 20.44 -5.37 10.67
CA THR A 385 21.21 -4.90 9.52
C THR A 385 21.32 -6.01 8.47
N ILE A 386 20.97 -5.69 7.22
CA ILE A 386 21.02 -6.58 6.06
C ILE A 386 22.21 -6.17 5.18
N ASN A 387 23.33 -6.88 5.30
CA ASN A 387 24.64 -6.54 4.71
C ASN A 387 24.91 -7.23 3.35
N GLY A 388 23.91 -7.90 2.78
CA GLY A 388 23.96 -8.55 1.47
C GLY A 388 22.57 -8.96 1.05
N ASP A 389 22.44 -9.81 0.03
CA ASP A 389 21.11 -10.23 -0.43
C ASP A 389 20.54 -11.32 0.48
N VAL A 390 19.32 -11.07 0.97
CA VAL A 390 18.64 -11.86 2.01
C VAL A 390 17.17 -12.05 1.63
N THR A 391 16.65 -13.26 1.81
CA THR A 391 15.23 -13.58 1.53
C THR A 391 14.49 -13.91 2.82
N VAL A 392 13.30 -13.34 3.02
CA VAL A 392 12.43 -13.58 4.18
C VAL A 392 11.01 -13.88 3.72
N GLU A 393 10.43 -15.01 4.12
CA GLU A 393 9.05 -15.34 3.74
C GLU A 393 8.02 -14.51 4.53
N ASN A 394 8.20 -14.39 5.84
CA ASN A 394 7.28 -13.70 6.76
C ASN A 394 8.06 -12.73 7.68
N LEU A 395 8.09 -11.45 7.30
CA LEU A 395 8.71 -10.37 8.07
C LEU A 395 7.66 -9.62 8.90
N GLU A 396 8.01 -9.26 10.13
CA GLU A 396 7.30 -8.28 10.95
C GLU A 396 8.28 -7.26 11.56
N LEU A 397 7.90 -5.99 11.57
CA LEU A 397 8.65 -4.90 12.23
C LEU A 397 7.69 -4.22 13.22
N ARG A 398 7.98 -4.16 14.52
CA ARG A 398 7.04 -3.66 15.57
C ARG A 398 7.63 -2.61 16.48
N GLY A 399 6.80 -1.61 16.82
CA GLY A 399 7.18 -0.51 17.72
C GLY A 399 8.36 0.28 17.17
N GLY A 400 9.26 0.77 18.02
CA GLY A 400 10.54 1.39 17.62
C GLY A 400 11.61 0.41 17.11
N GLY A 401 11.25 -0.68 16.42
CA GLY A 401 12.22 -1.54 15.75
C GLY A 401 12.87 -0.83 14.56
N HIS A 402 14.13 -1.17 14.26
CA HIS A 402 14.90 -0.55 13.18
C HIS A 402 15.46 -1.61 12.22
N LEU A 403 15.18 -1.44 10.93
CA LEU A 403 15.63 -2.32 9.85
C LEU A 403 16.52 -1.52 8.88
N VAL A 404 17.77 -1.94 8.72
CA VAL A 404 18.78 -1.26 7.88
C VAL A 404 19.16 -2.17 6.72
N SER A 405 18.82 -1.82 5.47
CA SER A 405 19.22 -2.60 4.30
C SER A 405 20.37 -1.95 3.54
N HIS A 406 21.52 -2.62 3.47
CA HIS A 406 22.63 -2.27 2.58
C HIS A 406 22.62 -3.11 1.29
N GLY A 407 22.13 -4.35 1.36
CA GLY A 407 21.82 -5.21 0.20
C GLY A 407 20.33 -5.29 -0.12
N THR A 408 19.93 -6.31 -0.88
CA THR A 408 18.53 -6.57 -1.25
C THR A 408 17.83 -7.41 -0.18
N LEU A 409 16.79 -6.88 0.47
CA LEU A 409 15.90 -7.65 1.33
C LEU A 409 14.63 -8.05 0.57
N SER A 410 14.58 -9.30 0.08
CA SER A 410 13.41 -9.83 -0.64
C SER A 410 12.38 -10.43 0.32
N VAL A 411 11.19 -9.84 0.42
CA VAL A 411 10.07 -10.40 1.19
C VAL A 411 9.09 -11.13 0.27
N THR A 412 8.92 -12.44 0.48
CA THR A 412 8.28 -13.33 -0.50
C THR A 412 6.86 -13.80 -0.18
N ARG A 413 6.33 -13.56 1.04
CA ARG A 413 4.89 -13.72 1.32
C ARG A 413 4.28 -12.53 2.05
N ARG A 414 4.83 -12.12 3.18
CA ARG A 414 4.22 -11.07 4.03
C ARG A 414 5.26 -10.19 4.70
N PHE A 415 5.08 -8.87 4.60
CA PHE A 415 5.70 -7.89 5.48
C PHE A 415 4.60 -7.18 6.29
N ASP A 416 4.44 -7.58 7.55
CA ASP A 416 3.63 -6.83 8.51
C ASP A 416 4.50 -5.75 9.15
N TRP A 417 4.57 -4.58 8.51
CA TRP A 417 5.35 -3.45 9.00
C TRP A 417 4.58 -2.73 10.12
N ASN A 418 4.32 -3.41 11.23
CA ASN A 418 3.62 -3.02 12.48
C ASN A 418 4.35 -1.98 13.39
N GLY A 419 5.20 -1.14 12.81
CA GLY A 419 5.77 0.09 13.40
C GLY A 419 7.21 0.32 12.95
N GLY A 420 7.80 1.46 13.32
CA GLY A 420 9.26 1.64 13.29
C GLY A 420 9.83 1.97 11.91
N VAL A 421 11.16 1.94 11.83
CA VAL A 421 11.91 2.64 10.77
C VAL A 421 12.62 1.66 9.83
N VAL A 422 12.50 1.91 8.52
CA VAL A 422 13.25 1.21 7.47
C VAL A 422 14.23 2.19 6.82
N THR A 423 15.53 1.87 6.87
CA THR A 423 16.64 2.71 6.41
C THR A 423 17.67 1.93 5.59
N GLY A 424 18.71 2.61 5.12
CA GLY A 424 19.87 2.01 4.45
C GLY A 424 19.97 2.33 2.95
N SER A 425 21.09 1.93 2.34
CA SER A 425 21.47 2.23 0.94
C SER A 425 21.00 1.19 -0.09
N GLY A 426 20.54 0.03 0.36
CA GLY A 426 20.02 -1.06 -0.48
C GLY A 426 18.51 -0.92 -0.73
N THR A 427 17.86 -2.05 -1.02
CA THR A 427 16.41 -2.08 -1.29
C THR A 427 15.68 -3.08 -0.39
N VAL A 428 14.39 -2.83 -0.18
CA VAL A 428 13.44 -3.82 0.33
C VAL A 428 12.43 -4.13 -0.78
N ASP A 429 12.40 -5.38 -1.22
CA ASP A 429 11.66 -5.84 -2.40
C ASP A 429 10.48 -6.71 -1.96
N ILE A 430 9.26 -6.20 -2.12
CA ILE A 430 8.01 -6.93 -1.87
C ILE A 430 7.70 -7.72 -3.15
N ALA A 431 7.90 -9.04 -3.12
CA ALA A 431 7.82 -9.89 -4.30
C ALA A 431 6.41 -9.95 -4.90
N SER A 432 6.30 -10.39 -6.15
CA SER A 432 5.01 -10.62 -6.81
C SER A 432 4.19 -11.67 -6.03
N GLY A 433 2.93 -11.36 -5.73
CA GLY A 433 2.05 -12.16 -4.88
C GLY A 433 2.27 -11.99 -3.37
N ALA A 434 3.34 -11.31 -2.92
CA ALA A 434 3.53 -10.96 -1.51
C ALA A 434 2.67 -9.74 -1.10
N ILE A 435 2.43 -9.60 0.20
CA ILE A 435 1.64 -8.51 0.79
C ILE A 435 2.50 -7.71 1.77
N LEU A 436 2.54 -6.38 1.60
CA LEU A 436 2.98 -5.43 2.62
C LEU A 436 1.74 -4.80 3.28
N THR A 437 1.66 -4.86 4.61
CA THR A 437 0.52 -4.37 5.39
C THR A 437 0.97 -3.31 6.42
N GLN A 438 0.27 -2.16 6.44
CA GLN A 438 0.76 -0.89 6.99
C GLN A 438 -0.29 -0.06 7.77
N VAL A 439 0.19 0.87 8.61
CA VAL A 439 0.23 0.67 10.08
C VAL A 439 0.39 1.98 10.90
N SER A 440 0.06 1.92 12.20
CA SER A 440 0.34 2.94 13.21
C SER A 440 1.85 3.21 13.41
N TRP A 441 2.32 4.42 13.11
CA TRP A 441 3.70 4.94 13.31
C TRP A 441 4.80 4.13 12.58
N ALA A 442 4.76 4.16 11.25
CA ALA A 442 5.81 3.59 10.39
C ALA A 442 6.51 4.67 9.54
N GLU A 443 7.84 4.58 9.45
CA GLU A 443 8.69 5.61 8.85
C GLU A 443 9.69 5.02 7.84
N GLN A 444 9.50 5.33 6.55
CA GLN A 444 10.50 5.09 5.52
C GLN A 444 11.52 6.24 5.56
N PHE A 445 12.76 5.98 5.96
CA PHE A 445 13.79 7.03 6.08
C PHE A 445 15.02 6.68 5.22
N GLY A 446 15.14 7.33 4.06
CA GLY A 446 16.23 7.13 3.09
C GLY A 446 16.22 5.80 2.31
N ALA A 447 15.60 4.73 2.82
CA ALA A 447 15.53 3.45 2.14
C ALA A 447 14.77 3.50 0.79
N THR A 448 15.14 2.61 -0.13
CA THR A 448 14.36 2.32 -1.34
C THR A 448 13.47 1.09 -1.12
N ILE A 449 12.19 1.17 -1.48
CA ILE A 449 11.25 0.03 -1.45
C ILE A 449 10.75 -0.24 -2.87
N ASN A 450 10.83 -1.48 -3.32
CA ASN A 450 10.29 -1.95 -4.61
C ASN A 450 9.06 -2.84 -4.34
N ASN A 451 7.87 -2.41 -4.73
CA ASN A 451 6.64 -3.20 -4.59
C ASN A 451 6.24 -3.83 -5.93
N TYR A 452 6.49 -5.14 -6.07
CA TYR A 452 5.92 -5.99 -7.12
C TYR A 452 4.64 -6.71 -6.65
N GLY A 453 4.39 -6.74 -5.34
CA GLY A 453 3.22 -7.33 -4.70
C GLY A 453 2.09 -6.32 -4.41
N THR A 454 1.34 -6.55 -3.34
CA THR A 454 0.27 -5.66 -2.87
C THR A 454 0.67 -4.96 -1.57
N THR A 455 0.74 -3.63 -1.60
CA THR A 455 0.94 -2.78 -0.43
C THR A 455 -0.40 -2.17 0.01
N ASN A 456 -0.87 -2.51 1.21
CA ASN A 456 -2.12 -2.03 1.78
C ASN A 456 -1.86 -1.07 2.96
N ILE A 457 -2.23 0.20 2.82
CA ILE A 457 -2.08 1.24 3.84
C ILE A 457 -3.43 1.45 4.55
N THR A 458 -3.49 1.17 5.85
CA THR A 458 -4.73 1.26 6.65
C THR A 458 -4.77 2.45 7.62
N THR A 459 -3.63 3.08 7.89
CA THR A 459 -3.47 4.18 8.88
C THR A 459 -2.45 5.25 8.49
N GLY A 460 -1.79 5.12 7.33
CA GLY A 460 -0.81 6.07 6.79
C GLY A 460 0.62 5.54 6.70
N LEU A 461 1.49 6.31 6.03
CA LEU A 461 2.92 6.06 5.85
C LEU A 461 3.67 7.41 5.95
N THR A 462 4.81 7.47 6.64
CA THR A 462 5.71 8.64 6.62
C THR A 462 6.92 8.34 5.73
N GLN A 463 7.22 9.20 4.76
CA GLN A 463 8.42 9.12 3.92
C GLN A 463 9.35 10.32 4.12
N SER A 464 10.57 10.05 4.52
CA SER A 464 11.53 11.07 4.96
C SER A 464 12.94 10.82 4.43
N GLY A 465 13.82 11.83 4.48
CA GLY A 465 15.27 11.64 4.29
C GLY A 465 15.67 11.10 2.92
N ALA A 466 14.97 11.51 1.85
CA ALA A 466 15.12 11.01 0.47
C ALA A 466 14.68 9.55 0.22
N ALA A 467 13.82 9.00 1.08
CA ALA A 467 13.11 7.74 0.85
C ALA A 467 12.45 7.66 -0.55
N THR A 468 12.57 6.50 -1.20
CA THR A 468 12.02 6.25 -2.54
C THR A 468 11.12 5.00 -2.54
N PHE A 469 9.90 5.11 -3.04
CA PHE A 469 8.99 3.97 -3.19
C PHE A 469 8.64 3.75 -4.66
N ASN A 470 8.97 2.57 -5.16
CA ASN A 470 8.73 2.16 -6.55
C ASN A 470 7.60 1.12 -6.57
N ASN A 471 6.38 1.53 -6.90
CA ASN A 471 5.28 0.62 -7.17
C ASN A 471 5.42 0.09 -8.61
N GLN A 472 6.02 -1.09 -8.74
CA GLN A 472 6.45 -1.69 -9.99
C GLN A 472 5.28 -2.21 -10.85
N THR A 473 5.54 -2.53 -12.11
CA THR A 473 4.54 -3.08 -13.04
C THR A 473 3.90 -4.34 -12.46
N GLY A 474 2.55 -4.36 -12.38
CA GLY A 474 1.79 -5.43 -11.73
C GLY A 474 1.60 -5.25 -10.22
N GLY A 475 2.43 -4.44 -9.57
CA GLY A 475 2.30 -4.06 -8.17
C GLY A 475 1.08 -3.17 -7.91
N VAL A 476 0.51 -3.28 -6.71
CA VAL A 476 -0.62 -2.48 -6.25
C VAL A 476 -0.23 -1.76 -4.97
N PHE A 477 -0.45 -0.45 -4.90
CA PHE A 477 -0.36 0.35 -3.68
C PHE A 477 -1.75 0.94 -3.39
N ASP A 478 -2.34 0.57 -2.25
CA ASP A 478 -3.76 0.80 -1.98
C ASP A 478 -3.99 1.52 -0.63
N LEU A 479 -4.59 2.71 -0.68
CA LEU A 479 -5.02 3.49 0.48
C LEU A 479 -6.42 3.00 0.89
N GLN A 480 -6.46 2.18 1.94
CA GLN A 480 -7.67 1.47 2.42
C GLN A 480 -8.45 2.26 3.48
N GLY A 481 -8.52 3.58 3.32
CA GLY A 481 -9.19 4.49 4.26
C GLY A 481 -8.87 5.95 3.97
N ASP A 482 -9.28 6.84 4.86
CA ASP A 482 -8.95 8.28 4.79
C ASP A 482 -7.57 8.55 5.37
N VAL A 483 -6.58 7.92 4.72
CA VAL A 483 -5.18 7.81 5.11
C VAL A 483 -4.28 8.16 3.93
N GLY A 484 -3.06 8.62 4.22
CA GLY A 484 -2.19 9.24 3.23
C GLY A 484 -0.71 8.95 3.41
N ILE A 485 0.10 9.62 2.58
CA ILE A 485 1.56 9.58 2.67
C ILE A 485 2.03 10.94 3.20
N GLY A 486 2.58 10.97 4.41
CA GLY A 486 3.18 12.14 5.05
C GLY A 486 4.71 12.17 4.89
N TYR A 487 5.36 13.19 5.45
CA TYR A 487 6.82 13.29 5.51
C TYR A 487 7.27 14.03 6.77
N SER A 488 8.52 13.82 7.19
CA SER A 488 9.23 14.61 8.20
C SER A 488 10.54 15.14 7.63
N GLY A 489 10.74 16.47 7.67
CA GLY A 489 11.88 17.12 7.00
C GLY A 489 11.68 17.20 5.48
N SER A 490 12.39 16.36 4.72
CA SER A 490 12.28 16.28 3.25
C SER A 490 11.30 15.19 2.81
N SER A 491 10.46 15.49 1.82
CA SER A 491 9.52 14.53 1.24
C SER A 491 10.21 13.44 0.42
N GLY A 492 9.71 12.21 0.50
CA GLY A 492 10.12 11.13 -0.39
C GLY A 492 9.68 11.30 -1.85
N VAL A 493 10.15 10.36 -2.69
CA VAL A 493 9.75 10.20 -4.10
C VAL A 493 8.90 8.94 -4.24
N PHE A 494 7.80 9.03 -4.99
CA PHE A 494 6.97 7.90 -5.35
C PHE A 494 6.95 7.69 -6.87
N ASN A 495 7.32 6.50 -7.32
CA ASN A 495 7.27 6.10 -8.73
C ASN A 495 6.20 5.01 -8.90
N ASN A 496 5.30 5.17 -9.87
CA ASN A 496 4.18 4.25 -10.11
C ASN A 496 4.18 3.77 -11.57
N SER A 497 4.59 2.52 -11.81
CA SER A 497 4.33 1.76 -13.04
C SER A 497 3.25 0.68 -12.85
N GLY A 498 2.91 0.35 -11.61
CA GLY A 498 1.78 -0.50 -11.22
C GLY A 498 0.44 0.26 -11.12
N THR A 499 -0.34 -0.05 -10.08
CA THR A 499 -1.56 0.69 -9.72
C THR A 499 -1.40 1.42 -8.39
N PHE A 500 -1.62 2.73 -8.38
CA PHE A 500 -1.80 3.55 -7.17
C PHE A 500 -3.29 3.78 -6.95
N ARG A 501 -3.84 3.39 -5.79
CA ARG A 501 -5.29 3.38 -5.53
C ARG A 501 -5.67 4.06 -4.21
N LYS A 502 -6.86 4.67 -4.17
CA LYS A 502 -7.70 4.82 -2.97
C LYS A 502 -8.93 3.92 -3.12
N SER A 503 -9.03 2.87 -2.30
CA SER A 503 -10.14 1.90 -2.36
C SER A 503 -11.26 2.22 -1.39
N ALA A 504 -10.93 2.71 -0.19
CA ALA A 504 -11.89 2.95 0.89
C ALA A 504 -11.72 4.32 1.57
N GLY A 505 -12.69 4.68 2.41
CA GLY A 505 -12.82 5.98 3.05
C GLY A 505 -13.70 6.96 2.25
N THR A 506 -14.29 7.92 2.93
CA THR A 506 -15.21 8.92 2.35
C THR A 506 -14.63 10.33 2.31
N GLY A 507 -13.62 10.60 3.15
CA GLY A 507 -12.85 11.84 3.18
C GLY A 507 -11.69 11.85 2.20
N ALA A 508 -10.61 12.56 2.56
CA ALA A 508 -9.44 12.74 1.72
C ALA A 508 -8.27 11.83 2.14
N SER A 509 -7.62 11.22 1.16
CA SER A 509 -6.30 10.61 1.28
C SER A 509 -5.26 11.55 0.68
N THR A 510 -4.51 12.26 1.53
CA THR A 510 -3.51 13.23 1.07
C THR A 510 -2.14 12.59 0.85
N VAL A 511 -1.55 12.80 -0.32
CA VAL A 511 -0.23 12.33 -0.73
C VAL A 511 0.73 13.51 -0.77
N MET A 512 1.68 13.54 0.18
CA MET A 512 2.65 14.64 0.38
C MET A 512 4.05 14.32 -0.18
N SER A 513 4.17 13.28 -1.00
CA SER A 513 5.34 12.93 -1.81
C SER A 513 5.09 13.28 -3.28
N THR A 514 6.13 13.63 -4.04
CA THR A 514 5.99 13.83 -5.50
C THR A 514 5.75 12.48 -6.16
N VAL A 515 4.71 12.37 -6.98
CA VAL A 515 4.31 11.10 -7.62
C VAL A 515 4.55 11.16 -9.13
N THR A 516 5.45 10.33 -9.63
CA THR A 516 5.66 10.12 -11.07
C THR A 516 4.93 8.84 -11.50
N SER A 517 3.95 8.94 -12.41
CA SER A 517 3.13 7.80 -12.82
C SER A 517 3.22 7.51 -14.32
N THR A 518 3.62 6.29 -14.67
CA THR A 518 3.36 5.65 -15.97
C THR A 518 2.26 4.59 -15.88
N GLY A 519 1.97 4.12 -14.66
CA GLY A 519 0.91 3.17 -14.34
C GLY A 519 -0.44 3.84 -14.08
N LEU A 520 -1.37 3.04 -13.55
CA LEU A 520 -2.75 3.45 -13.24
C LEU A 520 -2.81 4.26 -11.94
N VAL A 521 -3.61 5.34 -11.94
CA VAL A 521 -4.08 6.05 -10.75
C VAL A 521 -5.60 5.85 -10.60
N ASP A 522 -6.05 5.30 -9.47
CA ASP A 522 -7.39 4.72 -9.31
C ASP A 522 -8.10 5.25 -8.04
N ALA A 523 -8.98 6.24 -8.19
CA ALA A 523 -9.76 6.82 -7.09
C ALA A 523 -11.17 6.20 -7.06
N ARG A 524 -11.38 5.19 -6.20
CA ARG A 524 -12.65 4.44 -6.14
C ARG A 524 -13.66 4.97 -5.13
N SER A 525 -13.20 5.73 -4.14
CA SER A 525 -14.03 6.32 -3.08
C SER A 525 -13.36 7.55 -2.50
N GLY A 526 -14.14 8.47 -1.93
CA GLY A 526 -13.65 9.71 -1.32
C GLY A 526 -12.81 10.58 -2.27
N THR A 527 -11.91 11.37 -1.71
CA THR A 527 -10.96 12.19 -2.48
C THR A 527 -9.56 11.59 -2.42
N LEU A 528 -8.96 11.30 -3.57
CA LEU A 528 -7.51 11.12 -3.68
C LEU A 528 -6.87 12.49 -3.90
N HIS A 529 -6.11 12.98 -2.93
CA HIS A 529 -5.58 14.35 -2.90
C HIS A 529 -4.06 14.34 -3.05
N PHE A 530 -3.58 14.84 -4.18
CA PHE A 530 -2.14 15.07 -4.40
C PHE A 530 -1.76 16.43 -3.79
N GLY A 531 -1.20 16.39 -2.59
CA GLY A 531 -0.68 17.55 -1.86
C GLY A 531 0.60 18.11 -2.49
N ARG A 532 1.43 17.23 -3.07
CA ARG A 532 2.55 17.53 -3.97
C ARG A 532 2.22 17.17 -5.41
N ALA A 533 3.08 17.60 -6.34
CA ALA A 533 2.93 17.39 -7.78
C ALA A 533 2.70 15.91 -8.15
N LEU A 534 1.64 15.66 -8.92
CA LEU A 534 1.46 14.48 -9.76
C LEU A 534 2.06 14.77 -11.15
N ILE A 535 2.98 13.91 -11.59
CA ILE A 535 3.60 13.96 -12.92
C ILE A 535 3.17 12.70 -13.68
N ASN A 536 2.16 12.82 -14.52
CA ASN A 536 1.57 11.68 -15.24
C ASN A 536 2.13 11.56 -16.67
N ASN A 537 2.88 10.49 -16.91
CA ASN A 537 3.56 10.14 -18.15
C ASN A 537 2.78 9.03 -18.88
N ALA A 538 1.72 9.41 -19.62
CA ALA A 538 0.79 8.49 -20.28
C ALA A 538 0.04 7.49 -19.38
N GLY A 539 0.16 7.60 -18.05
CA GLY A 539 -0.59 6.79 -17.10
C GLY A 539 -2.11 6.99 -17.24
N ALA A 540 -2.87 5.91 -17.13
CA ALA A 540 -4.33 5.98 -17.09
C ALA A 540 -4.81 6.49 -15.72
N ILE A 541 -5.87 7.28 -15.69
CA ILE A 541 -6.51 7.74 -14.45
C ILE A 541 -7.98 7.33 -14.46
N SER A 542 -8.45 6.77 -13.34
CA SER A 542 -9.81 6.29 -13.10
C SER A 542 -10.39 7.00 -11.88
N ILE A 543 -11.56 7.63 -12.02
CA ILE A 543 -12.25 8.33 -10.92
C ILE A 543 -13.72 7.87 -10.85
N ALA A 544 -14.05 7.06 -9.85
CA ALA A 544 -15.38 6.47 -9.70
C ALA A 544 -16.46 7.52 -9.37
N ALA A 545 -17.73 7.13 -9.53
CA ALA A 545 -18.86 7.96 -9.11
C ALA A 545 -18.81 8.24 -7.60
N GLY A 546 -18.96 9.51 -7.22
CA GLY A 546 -18.81 9.96 -5.83
C GLY A 546 -17.36 10.07 -5.32
N ALA A 547 -16.36 9.73 -6.14
CA ALA A 547 -14.96 9.98 -5.85
C ALA A 547 -14.45 11.24 -6.56
N ALA A 548 -13.27 11.74 -6.17
CA ALA A 548 -12.59 12.86 -6.82
C ALA A 548 -11.07 12.71 -6.79
N LEU A 549 -10.38 13.30 -7.78
CA LEU A 549 -8.93 13.50 -7.75
C LEU A 549 -8.67 14.99 -7.55
N ARG A 550 -7.98 15.37 -6.47
CA ARG A 550 -7.79 16.79 -6.08
C ARG A 550 -6.32 17.19 -6.09
N PHE A 551 -6.07 18.42 -6.56
CA PHE A 551 -4.76 19.06 -6.56
C PHE A 551 -4.56 20.10 -5.45
N SER A 552 -3.29 20.44 -5.23
CA SER A 552 -2.76 21.44 -4.30
C SER A 552 -1.53 22.13 -4.90
N ASP A 553 -0.86 22.97 -4.10
CA ASP A 553 -0.06 24.16 -4.44
C ASP A 553 1.33 23.88 -5.08
N HIS A 554 1.42 22.82 -5.87
CA HIS A 554 2.59 22.37 -6.62
C HIS A 554 2.14 22.07 -8.05
N GLY A 555 2.93 22.40 -9.08
CA GLY A 555 2.49 22.20 -10.47
C GLY A 555 2.24 20.72 -10.80
N HIS A 556 0.99 20.36 -11.12
CA HIS A 556 0.63 19.01 -11.57
C HIS A 556 0.70 18.94 -13.09
N ASN A 557 1.23 17.84 -13.62
CA ASN A 557 1.54 17.71 -15.04
C ASN A 557 0.82 16.50 -15.65
N PHE A 558 -0.03 16.75 -16.64
CA PHE A 558 -0.50 15.74 -17.58
C PHE A 558 0.36 15.80 -18.85
N ASN A 559 1.23 14.82 -19.03
CA ASN A 559 2.06 14.70 -20.23
C ASN A 559 1.32 13.88 -21.31
N ASP A 560 1.92 13.77 -22.49
CA ASP A 560 1.29 13.16 -23.67
C ASP A 560 0.73 11.76 -23.38
N GLY A 561 -0.45 11.46 -23.95
CA GLY A 561 -1.15 10.20 -23.75
C GLY A 561 -1.90 10.06 -22.43
N THR A 562 -1.99 11.10 -21.59
CA THR A 562 -2.78 11.06 -20.35
C THR A 562 -4.29 10.93 -20.64
N ILE A 563 -4.94 9.89 -20.09
CA ILE A 563 -6.38 9.67 -20.23
C ILE A 563 -7.02 9.54 -18.84
N VAL A 564 -7.96 10.44 -18.52
CA VAL A 564 -8.74 10.44 -17.28
C VAL A 564 -10.19 10.02 -17.57
N THR A 565 -10.63 8.96 -16.90
CA THR A 565 -11.91 8.28 -17.14
C THR A 565 -12.76 8.20 -15.86
N GLY A 566 -14.05 7.88 -16.04
CA GLY A 566 -15.02 7.71 -14.96
C GLY A 566 -16.00 8.88 -14.83
N GLU A 567 -16.59 9.02 -13.64
CA GLU A 567 -17.66 9.98 -13.36
C GLU A 567 -17.25 11.06 -12.35
N GLY A 568 -16.25 10.79 -11.52
CA GLY A 568 -15.69 11.78 -10.60
C GLY A 568 -14.80 12.82 -11.31
N PRO A 569 -14.67 14.04 -10.76
CA PRO A 569 -13.88 15.10 -11.37
C PRO A 569 -12.39 15.08 -10.98
N VAL A 570 -11.56 15.60 -11.88
CA VAL A 570 -10.30 16.25 -11.51
C VAL A 570 -10.61 17.64 -10.97
N VAL A 571 -10.16 17.97 -9.75
CA VAL A 571 -10.47 19.23 -9.07
C VAL A 571 -9.21 20.08 -8.95
N VAL A 572 -9.23 21.25 -9.58
CA VAL A 572 -8.13 22.23 -9.65
C VAL A 572 -8.50 23.48 -8.83
N PRO A 573 -8.31 23.48 -7.50
CA PRO A 573 -8.58 24.64 -6.65
C PRO A 573 -7.48 25.71 -6.76
N HIS A 574 -7.75 26.93 -6.32
CA HIS A 574 -6.68 27.89 -5.97
C HIS A 574 -5.84 27.37 -4.77
N PRO A 575 -4.51 27.61 -4.74
CA PRO A 575 -3.65 28.18 -5.78
C PRO A 575 -3.02 27.12 -6.71
N SER A 576 -3.56 25.89 -6.77
CA SER A 576 -3.02 24.81 -7.61
C SER A 576 -3.12 25.10 -9.11
N SER A 577 -2.24 24.46 -9.88
CA SER A 577 -2.26 24.50 -11.34
C SER A 577 -2.12 23.11 -11.96
N LEU A 578 -2.79 22.91 -13.09
CA LEU A 578 -2.63 21.78 -13.98
C LEU A 578 -1.96 22.25 -15.28
N THR A 579 -0.76 21.75 -15.56
CA THR A 579 -0.07 21.93 -16.84
C THR A 579 -0.32 20.71 -17.71
N VAL A 580 -0.72 20.91 -18.97
CA VAL A 580 -0.98 19.83 -19.92
C VAL A 580 0.08 19.91 -21.03
N ASN A 581 1.17 19.17 -20.88
CA ASN A 581 2.38 19.31 -21.71
C ASN A 581 2.31 18.60 -23.07
N GLY A 582 1.50 17.55 -23.17
CA GLY A 582 1.19 16.85 -24.41
C GLY A 582 -0.32 16.77 -24.62
N ASN A 583 -0.78 15.88 -25.50
CA ASN A 583 -2.19 15.67 -25.71
C ASN A 583 -2.79 14.82 -24.58
N ALA A 584 -3.93 15.25 -24.03
CA ALA A 584 -4.61 14.58 -22.93
C ALA A 584 -6.14 14.56 -23.13
N SER A 585 -6.80 13.57 -22.53
CA SER A 585 -8.26 13.45 -22.51
C SER A 585 -8.77 13.36 -21.08
N VAL A 586 -9.83 14.10 -20.74
CA VAL A 586 -10.42 14.14 -19.40
C VAL A 586 -11.93 14.03 -19.47
N ALA A 587 -12.51 13.11 -18.69
CA ALA A 587 -13.96 12.98 -18.56
C ALA A 587 -14.60 14.21 -17.89
N ASN A 588 -14.25 14.46 -16.63
CA ASN A 588 -14.81 15.53 -15.80
C ASN A 588 -13.69 16.36 -15.17
N ILE A 589 -13.78 17.68 -15.27
CA ILE A 589 -12.84 18.62 -14.63
C ILE A 589 -13.58 19.82 -14.02
N ASP A 590 -13.16 20.20 -12.81
CA ASP A 590 -13.71 21.29 -12.00
C ASP A 590 -12.57 22.27 -11.67
N LEU A 591 -12.55 23.43 -12.34
CA LEU A 591 -11.64 24.55 -12.03
C LEU A 591 -12.32 25.46 -11.01
N TRP A 592 -11.69 25.69 -9.86
CA TRP A 592 -12.33 26.33 -8.70
C TRP A 592 -11.49 27.48 -8.14
N GLY A 593 -12.15 28.64 -7.93
CA GLY A 593 -11.76 29.68 -6.98
C GLY A 593 -10.46 30.43 -7.25
N GLY A 594 -9.88 30.30 -8.45
CA GLY A 594 -8.59 30.92 -8.79
C GLY A 594 -7.43 29.93 -9.04
N GLY A 595 -7.71 28.64 -9.24
CA GLY A 595 -6.73 27.69 -9.80
C GLY A 595 -6.44 27.99 -11.29
N GLY A 596 -5.47 27.30 -11.89
CA GLY A 596 -5.07 27.50 -13.29
C GLY A 596 -4.94 26.24 -14.13
N ILE A 597 -5.38 26.30 -15.40
CA ILE A 597 -5.12 25.29 -16.44
C ILE A 597 -4.20 25.91 -17.50
N TYR A 598 -3.06 25.28 -17.73
CA TYR A 598 -2.01 25.70 -18.67
C TYR A 598 -1.80 24.62 -19.73
N SER A 599 -2.56 24.68 -20.82
CA SER A 599 -2.55 23.66 -21.87
C SER A 599 -1.52 24.02 -22.94
N ASN A 600 -0.41 23.29 -22.99
CA ASN A 600 0.62 23.43 -24.02
C ASN A 600 0.35 22.47 -25.20
N GLY A 601 -0.04 21.23 -24.89
CA GLY A 601 -0.69 20.29 -25.82
C GLY A 601 -2.21 20.37 -25.76
N ALA A 602 -2.91 19.56 -26.56
CA ALA A 602 -4.38 19.61 -26.67
C ALA A 602 -5.07 18.87 -25.52
N LEU A 603 -5.98 19.54 -24.81
CA LEU A 603 -6.79 18.97 -23.74
C LEU A 603 -8.22 18.73 -24.24
N THR A 604 -8.63 17.47 -24.35
CA THR A 604 -9.99 17.12 -24.78
C THR A 604 -10.88 16.78 -23.59
N ILE A 605 -12.00 17.49 -23.46
CA ILE A 605 -13.01 17.26 -22.42
C ILE A 605 -14.14 16.40 -23.01
N THR A 606 -14.38 15.24 -22.41
CA THR A 606 -15.30 14.22 -22.98
C THR A 606 -16.63 14.08 -22.27
N ARG A 607 -16.83 14.69 -21.08
CA ARG A 607 -18.16 14.80 -20.44
C ARG A 607 -18.45 16.22 -19.93
N ARG A 608 -17.61 16.79 -19.06
CA ARG A 608 -17.90 18.09 -18.42
C ARG A 608 -16.65 18.86 -17.99
N PHE A 609 -16.58 20.15 -18.31
CA PHE A 609 -15.68 21.11 -17.68
C PHE A 609 -16.51 22.17 -16.96
N LYS A 610 -16.50 22.18 -15.62
CA LYS A 610 -17.07 23.27 -14.82
C LYS A 610 -15.99 24.31 -14.51
N TRP A 611 -16.28 25.56 -14.83
CA TRP A 611 -15.42 26.71 -14.59
C TRP A 611 -16.06 27.61 -13.53
N SER A 612 -15.52 27.55 -12.31
CA SER A 612 -16.02 28.22 -11.10
C SER A 612 -14.94 29.18 -10.58
N ARG A 613 -14.57 30.17 -11.40
CA ARG A 613 -13.33 30.99 -11.33
C ARG A 613 -12.07 30.20 -11.66
N GLY A 614 -11.02 30.93 -12.05
CA GLY A 614 -9.71 30.39 -12.39
C GLY A 614 -9.27 30.77 -13.81
N VAL A 615 -7.99 30.56 -14.08
CA VAL A 615 -7.32 30.95 -15.33
C VAL A 615 -7.24 29.78 -16.31
N VAL A 616 -7.49 30.06 -17.58
CA VAL A 616 -7.30 29.13 -18.71
C VAL A 616 -6.33 29.75 -19.72
N ASN A 617 -5.19 29.09 -19.94
CA ASN A 617 -4.09 29.63 -20.74
C ASN A 617 -3.25 28.53 -21.41
N GLY A 618 -2.24 28.91 -22.21
CA GLY A 618 -1.31 28.01 -22.90
C GLY A 618 -1.51 27.97 -24.42
N SER A 619 -0.55 27.37 -25.15
CA SER A 619 -0.53 27.32 -26.62
C SER A 619 -1.43 26.25 -27.25
N GLY A 620 -1.85 25.26 -26.46
CA GLY A 620 -2.66 24.13 -26.89
C GLY A 620 -4.15 24.45 -26.91
N ALA A 621 -4.91 23.67 -27.68
CA ALA A 621 -6.35 23.81 -27.76
C ALA A 621 -7.07 22.99 -26.68
N ILE A 622 -8.06 23.60 -26.02
CA ILE A 622 -9.03 22.89 -25.20
C ILE A 622 -10.23 22.55 -26.09
N ASN A 623 -10.55 21.27 -26.23
CA ASN A 623 -11.63 20.79 -27.08
C ASN A 623 -12.78 20.25 -26.21
N ILE A 624 -13.94 20.89 -26.24
CA ILE A 624 -15.17 20.35 -25.65
C ILE A 624 -15.80 19.42 -26.68
N ALA A 625 -15.85 18.12 -26.40
CA ALA A 625 -16.33 17.11 -27.34
C ALA A 625 -17.84 17.23 -27.62
N ASN A 626 -18.30 16.59 -28.70
CA ASN A 626 -19.73 16.45 -28.97
C ASN A 626 -20.40 15.68 -27.81
N GLY A 627 -21.53 16.20 -27.32
CA GLY A 627 -22.23 15.67 -26.12
C GLY A 627 -21.62 16.09 -24.78
N ALA A 628 -20.45 16.74 -24.75
CA ALA A 628 -19.85 17.27 -23.52
C ALA A 628 -20.31 18.70 -23.21
N THR A 629 -20.16 19.14 -21.96
CA THR A 629 -20.48 20.51 -21.51
C THR A 629 -19.27 21.32 -21.04
N LEU A 630 -19.37 22.64 -21.21
CA LEU A 630 -18.53 23.66 -20.58
C LEU A 630 -19.43 24.60 -19.78
N ASP A 631 -19.38 24.52 -18.45
CA ASP A 631 -20.30 25.21 -17.54
C ASP A 631 -19.58 26.38 -16.84
N ILE A 632 -19.75 27.61 -17.35
CA ILE A 632 -19.14 28.84 -16.82
C ILE A 632 -20.08 29.47 -15.78
N VAL A 633 -19.90 29.02 -14.54
CA VAL A 633 -20.83 29.27 -13.42
C VAL A 633 -20.38 30.38 -12.46
N ASP A 634 -19.08 30.71 -12.45
CA ASP A 634 -18.53 31.94 -11.87
C ASP A 634 -17.64 32.63 -12.92
N TRP A 635 -17.28 33.89 -12.68
CA TRP A 635 -16.41 34.68 -13.57
C TRP A 635 -15.08 33.99 -13.88
N GLY A 636 -14.85 33.64 -15.15
CA GLY A 636 -13.61 33.01 -15.64
C GLY A 636 -12.63 33.96 -16.33
N GLU A 637 -11.39 33.52 -16.54
CA GLU A 637 -10.34 34.31 -17.23
C GLU A 637 -9.58 33.47 -18.29
N GLN A 638 -9.78 33.77 -19.57
CA GLN A 638 -9.10 33.15 -20.71
C GLN A 638 -8.02 34.08 -21.26
N PHE A 639 -6.72 33.74 -21.21
CA PHE A 639 -5.68 34.69 -21.66
C PHE A 639 -5.10 34.40 -23.06
N GLY A 640 -4.60 33.20 -23.32
CA GLY A 640 -3.99 32.81 -24.60
C GLY A 640 -4.41 31.44 -25.15
N ALA A 641 -5.23 30.68 -24.42
CA ALA A 641 -5.72 29.38 -24.89
C ALA A 641 -6.71 29.53 -26.05
N THR A 642 -6.71 28.54 -26.96
CA THR A 642 -7.81 28.34 -27.91
C THR A 642 -8.82 27.35 -27.33
N ILE A 643 -10.10 27.72 -27.28
CA ILE A 643 -11.20 26.80 -26.94
C ILE A 643 -11.94 26.45 -28.23
N ASN A 644 -12.11 25.15 -28.51
CA ASN A 644 -12.98 24.62 -29.56
C ASN A 644 -14.18 23.94 -28.92
N ASN A 645 -15.37 24.52 -29.06
CA ASN A 645 -16.60 23.90 -28.59
C ASN A 645 -17.28 23.11 -29.72
N TYR A 646 -17.36 21.78 -29.58
CA TYR A 646 -18.21 20.89 -30.37
C TYR A 646 -19.42 20.38 -29.56
N GLY A 647 -19.50 20.73 -28.26
CA GLY A 647 -20.57 20.37 -27.33
C GLY A 647 -21.41 21.58 -26.95
N THR A 648 -21.85 21.68 -25.69
CA THR A 648 -22.64 22.81 -25.18
C THR A 648 -21.85 23.63 -24.17
N THR A 649 -21.67 24.92 -24.45
CA THR A 649 -21.11 25.90 -23.51
C THR A 649 -22.24 26.68 -22.85
N ASN A 650 -22.47 26.45 -21.56
CA ASN A 650 -23.46 27.14 -20.73
C ASN A 650 -22.78 28.31 -20.01
N VAL A 651 -23.24 29.54 -20.21
CA VAL A 651 -22.65 30.75 -19.61
C VAL A 651 -23.65 31.43 -18.68
N VAL A 652 -23.38 31.34 -17.38
CA VAL A 652 -24.21 31.90 -16.30
C VAL A 652 -23.56 33.14 -15.67
N SER A 653 -22.23 33.19 -15.59
CA SER A 653 -21.50 34.26 -14.89
C SER A 653 -20.42 34.98 -15.71
N GLY A 654 -20.24 34.63 -16.99
CA GLY A 654 -19.35 35.35 -17.91
C GLY A 654 -17.85 35.07 -17.69
N PHE A 655 -17.01 35.64 -18.57
CA PHE A 655 -15.56 35.51 -18.51
C PHE A 655 -14.84 36.63 -19.28
N THR A 656 -13.55 36.85 -19.00
CA THR A 656 -12.68 37.72 -19.81
C THR A 656 -11.89 36.94 -20.87
N GLN A 657 -11.57 37.61 -21.97
CA GLN A 657 -10.61 37.15 -22.99
C GLN A 657 -9.41 38.12 -23.12
N GLY A 658 -8.19 37.57 -23.07
CA GLY A 658 -6.97 38.29 -23.47
C GLY A 658 -6.83 38.37 -25.00
N GLY A 659 -5.91 39.22 -25.48
CA GLY A 659 -5.75 39.51 -26.91
C GLY A 659 -5.36 38.32 -27.81
N SER A 660 -4.79 37.25 -27.25
CA SER A 660 -4.47 36.01 -27.96
C SER A 660 -5.48 34.89 -27.72
N ALA A 661 -6.45 35.07 -26.82
CA ALA A 661 -7.51 34.10 -26.58
C ALA A 661 -8.43 33.98 -27.80
N THR A 662 -8.79 32.73 -28.13
CA THR A 662 -9.74 32.41 -29.20
C THR A 662 -10.79 31.44 -28.69
N PHE A 663 -12.06 31.70 -29.00
CA PHE A 663 -13.16 30.77 -28.75
C PHE A 663 -13.85 30.45 -30.07
N ASN A 664 -13.85 29.18 -30.47
CA ASN A 664 -14.48 28.69 -31.69
C ASN A 664 -15.69 27.83 -31.33
N ASN A 665 -16.91 28.36 -31.48
CA ASN A 665 -18.11 27.53 -31.45
C ASN A 665 -18.24 26.83 -32.80
N ARG A 666 -17.85 25.55 -32.85
CA ARG A 666 -17.75 24.76 -34.09
C ARG A 666 -19.14 24.30 -34.56
N SER A 667 -19.23 23.79 -35.79
CA SER A 667 -20.47 23.21 -36.30
C SER A 667 -20.98 22.09 -35.38
N GLY A 668 -22.28 22.09 -35.11
CA GLY A 668 -22.94 21.25 -34.11
C GLY A 668 -22.81 21.76 -32.65
N GLY A 669 -21.85 22.63 -32.36
CA GLY A 669 -21.66 23.22 -31.03
C GLY A 669 -22.71 24.28 -30.68
N VAL A 670 -23.05 24.38 -29.40
CA VAL A 670 -23.95 25.40 -28.85
C VAL A 670 -23.19 26.27 -27.84
N PHE A 671 -23.29 27.60 -27.98
CA PHE A 671 -22.85 28.58 -26.99
C PHE A 671 -24.08 29.34 -26.48
N ASP A 672 -24.35 29.24 -25.18
CA ASP A 672 -25.63 29.59 -24.58
C ASP A 672 -25.47 30.56 -23.41
N LEU A 673 -25.87 31.81 -23.63
CA LEU A 673 -25.95 32.84 -22.59
C LEU A 673 -27.28 32.66 -21.84
N GLN A 674 -27.18 32.08 -20.65
CA GLN A 674 -28.32 31.70 -19.78
C GLN A 674 -28.62 32.78 -18.72
N SER A 675 -27.98 33.94 -18.82
CA SER A 675 -28.15 35.10 -17.97
C SER A 675 -27.73 36.37 -18.73
N ASP A 676 -27.68 37.51 -18.05
CA ASP A 676 -27.10 38.76 -18.57
C ASP A 676 -25.56 38.80 -18.46
N ALA A 677 -24.91 37.64 -18.31
CA ALA A 677 -23.47 37.47 -18.46
C ALA A 677 -22.98 37.92 -19.84
N GLY A 678 -21.70 38.29 -19.92
CA GLY A 678 -21.01 38.67 -21.14
C GLY A 678 -19.63 38.03 -21.30
N VAL A 679 -19.00 38.29 -22.45
CA VAL A 679 -17.61 37.96 -22.77
C VAL A 679 -16.83 39.27 -22.79
N GLY A 680 -16.14 39.56 -21.70
CA GLY A 680 -15.31 40.76 -21.55
C GLY A 680 -13.91 40.62 -22.16
N TYR A 681 -13.11 41.68 -22.15
CA TYR A 681 -11.69 41.63 -22.54
C TYR A 681 -10.74 41.95 -21.37
N SER A 682 -9.46 41.60 -21.53
CA SER A 682 -8.38 42.01 -20.62
C SER A 682 -7.13 42.42 -21.39
N GLY A 683 -6.76 43.69 -21.30
CA GLY A 683 -5.65 44.31 -22.04
C GLY A 683 -5.91 44.52 -23.54
N TRP A 684 -6.21 43.44 -24.26
CA TRP A 684 -6.60 43.43 -25.68
C TRP A 684 -7.79 42.49 -25.90
N TYR A 685 -8.47 42.66 -27.02
CA TYR A 685 -9.70 41.94 -27.38
C TYR A 685 -9.38 40.58 -27.98
N GLY A 686 -9.97 39.51 -27.41
CA GLY A 686 -9.90 38.16 -27.97
C GLY A 686 -10.81 37.97 -29.19
N ASN A 687 -10.85 36.74 -29.70
CA ASN A 687 -11.63 36.36 -30.88
C ASN A 687 -12.73 35.34 -30.53
N LEU A 688 -13.93 35.52 -31.07
CA LEU A 688 -15.06 34.60 -30.93
C LEU A 688 -15.63 34.29 -32.32
N THR A 689 -15.47 33.05 -32.79
CA THR A 689 -16.03 32.58 -34.06
C THR A 689 -17.21 31.64 -33.82
N ASN A 690 -18.26 31.76 -34.63
CA ASN A 690 -19.45 30.93 -34.54
C ASN A 690 -19.78 30.26 -35.89
N ALA A 691 -19.56 28.95 -35.97
CA ALA A 691 -20.08 28.06 -37.00
C ALA A 691 -21.18 27.11 -36.46
N GLY A 692 -21.43 27.13 -35.15
CA GLY A 692 -22.50 26.40 -34.47
C GLY A 692 -23.74 27.27 -34.23
N THR A 693 -24.41 27.07 -33.09
CA THR A 693 -25.45 27.98 -32.59
C THR A 693 -24.91 28.81 -31.43
N PHE A 694 -24.91 30.13 -31.57
CA PHE A 694 -24.68 31.10 -30.50
C PHE A 694 -26.02 31.72 -30.12
N ARG A 695 -26.40 31.73 -28.85
CA ARG A 695 -27.70 32.25 -28.42
C ARG A 695 -27.68 32.93 -27.07
N LYS A 696 -28.66 33.82 -26.85
CA LYS A 696 -29.08 34.27 -25.53
C LYS A 696 -30.47 33.72 -25.26
N SER A 697 -30.54 32.67 -24.44
CA SER A 697 -31.77 31.96 -24.10
C SER A 697 -32.49 32.55 -22.89
N ALA A 698 -31.76 33.20 -21.98
CA ALA A 698 -32.31 33.77 -20.75
C ALA A 698 -31.56 35.05 -20.30
N GLY A 699 -32.11 35.69 -19.26
CA GLY A 699 -31.73 37.05 -18.83
C GLY A 699 -32.44 38.11 -19.68
N THR A 700 -32.98 39.14 -19.02
CA THR A 700 -33.78 40.21 -19.65
C THR A 700 -32.96 41.46 -19.98
N GLY A 701 -31.77 41.59 -19.40
CA GLY A 701 -30.83 42.67 -19.66
C GLY A 701 -29.92 42.39 -20.85
N THR A 702 -28.71 42.94 -20.78
CA THR A 702 -27.75 42.97 -21.89
C THR A 702 -26.56 42.05 -21.64
N SER A 703 -26.41 41.04 -22.49
CA SER A 703 -25.17 40.25 -22.57
C SER A 703 -24.19 40.94 -23.53
N GLU A 704 -23.10 41.49 -22.97
CA GLU A 704 -22.07 42.15 -23.77
C GLU A 704 -21.04 41.17 -24.35
N ILE A 705 -20.74 41.30 -25.64
CA ILE A 705 -19.67 40.57 -26.33
C ILE A 705 -18.63 41.60 -26.77
N GLN A 706 -17.48 41.58 -26.11
CA GLN A 706 -16.42 42.58 -26.30
C GLN A 706 -15.33 42.11 -27.28
N SER A 707 -15.20 40.79 -27.45
CA SER A 707 -14.34 40.13 -28.44
C SER A 707 -14.71 40.51 -29.90
N PHE A 708 -13.77 40.34 -30.82
CA PHE A 708 -14.09 40.32 -32.25
C PHE A 708 -15.02 39.14 -32.56
N PHE A 709 -16.12 39.37 -33.29
CA PHE A 709 -17.15 38.37 -33.53
C PHE A 709 -17.37 38.10 -35.03
N ALA A 710 -17.28 36.83 -35.42
CA ALA A 710 -17.49 36.39 -36.80
C ALA A 710 -18.48 35.21 -36.88
N ASN A 711 -19.50 35.31 -37.73
CA ASN A 711 -20.56 34.32 -37.89
C ASN A 711 -20.58 33.62 -39.27
N THR A 712 -20.62 32.29 -39.22
CA THR A 712 -20.99 31.39 -40.34
C THR A 712 -22.10 30.41 -39.97
N GLY A 713 -22.58 30.43 -38.71
CA GLY A 713 -23.63 29.56 -38.16
C GLY A 713 -24.88 30.34 -37.74
N PHE A 714 -25.56 29.85 -36.71
CA PHE A 714 -26.77 30.48 -36.18
C PHE A 714 -26.46 31.45 -35.03
N VAL A 715 -27.04 32.65 -35.06
CA VAL A 715 -27.11 33.58 -33.93
C VAL A 715 -28.57 33.82 -33.57
N ARG A 716 -28.96 33.58 -32.30
CA ARG A 716 -30.35 33.71 -31.84
C ARG A 716 -30.47 34.66 -30.63
N ALA A 717 -31.18 35.76 -30.82
CA ALA A 717 -31.59 36.66 -29.73
C ALA A 717 -32.97 36.23 -29.22
N GLN A 718 -33.00 35.32 -28.23
CA GLN A 718 -34.26 34.75 -27.71
C GLN A 718 -34.80 35.56 -26.52
N SER A 719 -33.91 36.02 -25.65
CA SER A 719 -34.24 36.88 -24.50
C SER A 719 -33.30 38.08 -24.41
N GLY A 720 -33.78 39.20 -23.85
CA GLY A 720 -32.97 40.39 -23.54
C GLY A 720 -32.26 40.99 -24.76
N THR A 721 -31.03 41.46 -24.56
CA THR A 721 -30.20 42.07 -25.61
C THR A 721 -28.85 41.36 -25.76
N LEU A 722 -28.44 41.09 -27.00
CA LEU A 722 -27.06 40.75 -27.37
C LEU A 722 -26.34 42.02 -27.82
N ALA A 723 -25.31 42.47 -27.10
CA ALA A 723 -24.58 43.70 -27.42
C ALA A 723 -23.14 43.42 -27.85
N PHE A 724 -22.90 43.43 -29.15
CA PHE A 724 -21.55 43.35 -29.73
C PHE A 724 -20.92 44.74 -29.65
N ARG A 725 -19.83 44.88 -28.89
CA ARG A 725 -19.12 46.17 -28.67
C ARG A 725 -18.16 46.54 -29.82
N ARG A 726 -18.21 45.77 -30.91
CA ARG A 726 -17.42 45.86 -32.15
C ARG A 726 -18.34 45.52 -33.33
N ASN A 727 -17.86 45.68 -34.57
CA ASN A 727 -18.53 45.17 -35.78
C ASN A 727 -19.03 43.73 -35.59
N TYR A 728 -20.17 43.45 -36.23
CA TYR A 728 -20.75 42.11 -36.33
C TYR A 728 -20.58 41.64 -37.77
N ASP A 729 -19.67 40.70 -38.02
CA ASP A 729 -19.34 40.23 -39.37
C ASP A 729 -19.95 38.84 -39.61
N GLN A 730 -20.96 38.74 -40.48
CA GLN A 730 -21.54 37.48 -40.94
C GLN A 730 -21.18 37.22 -42.41
N SER A 731 -20.79 35.99 -42.73
CA SER A 731 -20.54 35.55 -44.11
C SER A 731 -21.35 34.31 -44.53
N ALA A 732 -21.93 33.58 -43.57
CA ALA A 732 -22.87 32.48 -43.82
C ALA A 732 -23.78 32.27 -42.60
N GLY A 733 -24.68 31.28 -42.69
CA GLY A 733 -25.60 30.93 -41.60
C GLY A 733 -26.77 31.91 -41.48
N ALA A 734 -27.28 32.14 -40.27
CA ALA A 734 -28.45 33.00 -40.06
C ALA A 734 -28.43 33.72 -38.70
N THR A 735 -28.80 35.00 -38.71
CA THR A 735 -29.13 35.78 -37.51
C THR A 735 -30.66 35.82 -37.35
N VAL A 736 -31.17 35.48 -36.16
CA VAL A 736 -32.61 35.44 -35.86
C VAL A 736 -32.91 36.24 -34.59
N LEU A 737 -33.78 37.24 -34.70
CA LEU A 737 -34.27 38.03 -33.58
C LEU A 737 -35.69 37.57 -33.19
N GLU A 738 -35.77 36.64 -32.24
CA GLU A 738 -37.02 36.02 -31.80
C GLU A 738 -37.81 36.99 -30.89
N SER A 739 -37.46 37.05 -29.60
CA SER A 739 -37.96 38.08 -28.66
C SER A 739 -36.87 38.99 -28.10
N GLY A 740 -35.61 38.79 -28.51
CA GLY A 740 -34.47 39.62 -28.12
C GLY A 740 -34.11 40.72 -29.13
N SER A 741 -33.25 41.64 -28.70
CA SER A 741 -32.66 42.70 -29.54
C SER A 741 -31.15 42.50 -29.75
N ILE A 742 -30.60 43.12 -30.79
CA ILE A 742 -29.15 43.14 -31.05
C ILE A 742 -28.66 44.60 -31.05
N VAL A 743 -27.52 44.86 -30.41
CA VAL A 743 -26.78 46.13 -30.49
C VAL A 743 -25.42 45.85 -31.14
N VAL A 744 -24.98 46.69 -32.07
CA VAL A 744 -23.64 46.60 -32.67
C VAL A 744 -22.97 47.98 -32.60
N GLY A 745 -21.91 48.06 -31.82
CA GLY A 745 -21.12 49.26 -31.58
C GLY A 745 -21.76 50.25 -30.61
N TYR A 746 -21.09 50.47 -29.47
CA TYR A 746 -21.55 51.45 -28.47
C TYR A 746 -21.28 52.90 -28.91
N ASN A 747 -20.24 53.10 -29.73
CA ASN A 747 -19.84 54.39 -30.28
C ASN A 747 -20.38 54.51 -31.71
N ARG A 748 -21.58 55.08 -31.86
CA ARG A 748 -22.38 55.16 -33.09
C ARG A 748 -21.53 55.39 -34.36
N GLY A 749 -21.39 54.35 -35.18
CA GLY A 749 -20.60 54.39 -36.43
C GLY A 749 -20.19 53.01 -36.96
N GLU A 750 -20.10 52.01 -36.09
CA GLU A 750 -19.83 50.60 -36.46
C GLU A 750 -21.03 49.96 -37.20
N TRP A 751 -20.77 48.81 -37.84
CA TRP A 751 -21.71 48.16 -38.75
C TRP A 751 -21.95 46.68 -38.41
N MET A 752 -23.19 46.25 -38.66
CA MET A 752 -23.53 44.85 -38.90
C MET A 752 -23.31 44.56 -40.38
N ASN A 753 -22.24 43.81 -40.70
CA ASN A 753 -21.85 43.46 -42.06
C ASN A 753 -22.30 42.04 -42.38
N LEU A 754 -23.36 41.91 -43.17
CA LEU A 754 -23.90 40.62 -43.60
C LEU A 754 -23.45 40.38 -45.05
N THR A 755 -22.27 39.79 -45.23
CA THR A 755 -21.72 39.44 -46.55
C THR A 755 -22.32 38.16 -47.13
N GLY A 756 -23.09 37.41 -46.34
CA GLY A 756 -23.86 36.25 -46.77
C GLY A 756 -24.71 35.67 -45.64
N GLY A 757 -25.42 34.57 -45.93
CA GLY A 757 -26.37 33.95 -45.02
C GLY A 757 -27.73 34.65 -45.01
N ALA A 758 -28.38 34.69 -43.84
CA ALA A 758 -29.68 35.32 -43.63
C ALA A 758 -29.75 36.21 -42.37
N LEU A 759 -30.73 37.11 -42.34
CA LEU A 759 -31.19 37.88 -41.18
C LEU A 759 -32.72 37.83 -41.12
N SER A 760 -33.30 37.46 -39.97
CA SER A 760 -34.75 37.35 -39.81
C SER A 760 -35.23 37.66 -38.39
N GLY A 761 -36.54 37.74 -38.19
CA GLY A 761 -37.17 37.93 -36.89
C GLY A 761 -37.82 39.30 -36.69
N ASN A 762 -38.59 39.43 -35.61
CA ASN A 762 -39.42 40.60 -35.28
C ASN A 762 -38.76 41.56 -34.26
N GLY A 763 -37.44 41.48 -34.06
CA GLY A 763 -36.74 42.27 -33.05
C GLY A 763 -36.21 43.63 -33.54
N THR A 764 -35.41 44.27 -32.68
CA THR A 764 -34.73 45.54 -32.98
C THR A 764 -33.21 45.37 -33.06
N ILE A 765 -32.61 45.96 -34.09
CA ILE A 765 -31.17 46.08 -34.33
C ILE A 765 -30.75 47.53 -34.12
N TYR A 766 -29.97 47.78 -33.09
CA TYR A 766 -29.38 49.08 -32.78
C TYR A 766 -28.00 49.19 -33.45
N ALA A 767 -27.99 49.34 -34.78
CA ALA A 767 -26.79 49.42 -35.61
C ALA A 767 -27.09 50.10 -36.97
N ASN A 768 -26.03 50.39 -37.74
CA ASN A 768 -26.13 50.43 -39.20
C ASN A 768 -25.98 48.99 -39.75
N VAL A 769 -26.68 48.65 -40.83
CA VAL A 769 -26.66 47.30 -41.42
C VAL A 769 -26.29 47.39 -42.91
N ALA A 770 -25.32 46.60 -43.34
CA ALA A 770 -25.00 46.37 -44.75
C ALA A 770 -25.27 44.90 -45.09
N SER A 771 -26.14 44.63 -46.06
CA SER A 771 -26.58 43.27 -46.39
C SER A 771 -26.36 42.90 -47.85
N ALA A 772 -25.50 41.91 -48.08
CA ALA A 772 -25.55 41.00 -49.23
C ALA A 772 -26.17 39.63 -48.86
N ALA A 773 -26.83 39.56 -47.69
CA ALA A 773 -27.57 38.39 -47.20
C ALA A 773 -29.06 38.47 -47.58
N VAL A 774 -29.78 37.38 -47.37
CA VAL A 774 -31.27 37.37 -47.39
C VAL A 774 -31.78 38.04 -46.12
N VAL A 775 -32.71 38.98 -46.24
CA VAL A 775 -33.38 39.64 -45.12
C VAL A 775 -34.86 39.30 -45.17
N SER A 776 -35.40 38.72 -44.10
CA SER A 776 -36.80 38.28 -44.01
C SER A 776 -37.40 38.84 -42.71
N PRO A 777 -38.12 39.98 -42.75
CA PRO A 777 -38.70 40.56 -41.53
C PRO A 777 -39.62 39.59 -40.78
N GLY A 778 -39.67 39.70 -39.45
CA GLY A 778 -40.63 38.95 -38.65
C GLY A 778 -40.39 37.44 -38.56
N ASN A 779 -41.45 36.74 -38.13
CA ASN A 779 -41.67 35.33 -38.42
C ASN A 779 -42.74 35.22 -39.53
N SER A 780 -42.62 36.08 -40.56
CA SER A 780 -43.42 36.20 -41.78
C SER A 780 -44.93 35.90 -41.68
N PRO A 781 -45.82 36.91 -41.54
CA PRO A 781 -45.52 38.35 -41.48
C PRO A 781 -44.99 38.87 -40.13
N GLY A 782 -44.17 39.91 -40.15
CA GLY A 782 -43.78 40.72 -39.00
C GLY A 782 -42.98 41.98 -39.36
N ALA A 783 -42.42 42.67 -38.36
CA ALA A 783 -41.59 43.86 -38.58
C ALA A 783 -40.19 43.71 -37.99
N LEU A 784 -39.17 43.92 -38.82
CA LEU A 784 -37.77 43.99 -38.40
C LEU A 784 -37.37 45.47 -38.32
N THR A 785 -36.89 45.90 -37.15
CA THR A 785 -36.53 47.31 -36.92
C THR A 785 -35.01 47.49 -36.84
N ILE A 786 -34.46 48.40 -37.64
CA ILE A 786 -33.06 48.82 -37.65
C ILE A 786 -33.02 50.30 -37.27
N THR A 787 -32.41 50.69 -36.16
CA THR A 787 -32.45 52.10 -35.73
C THR A 787 -31.48 53.00 -36.49
N GLY A 788 -30.50 52.43 -37.18
CA GLY A 788 -29.57 53.15 -38.06
C GLY A 788 -29.97 53.07 -39.54
N SER A 789 -28.98 53.23 -40.42
CA SER A 789 -29.14 53.10 -41.87
C SER A 789 -29.10 51.62 -42.31
N TYR A 790 -29.75 51.31 -43.42
CA TYR A 790 -29.74 49.98 -44.05
C TYR A 790 -29.28 50.08 -45.51
N THR A 791 -28.24 49.34 -45.87
CA THR A 791 -27.71 49.26 -47.23
C THR A 791 -27.91 47.84 -47.77
N GLN A 792 -28.71 47.68 -48.82
CA GLN A 792 -28.80 46.44 -49.56
C GLN A 792 -27.78 46.44 -50.70
N ASN A 793 -26.77 45.59 -50.56
CA ASN A 793 -25.71 45.39 -51.53
C ASN A 793 -26.24 44.58 -52.74
N PRO A 794 -25.54 44.58 -53.90
CA PRO A 794 -26.05 43.95 -55.13
C PRO A 794 -26.36 42.45 -55.07
N GLY A 795 -25.84 41.70 -54.08
CA GLY A 795 -26.16 40.30 -53.84
C GLY A 795 -27.24 40.05 -52.77
N GLY A 796 -27.72 41.09 -52.10
CA GLY A 796 -28.70 40.98 -51.03
C GLY A 796 -30.13 40.85 -51.54
N VAL A 797 -30.95 40.11 -50.81
CA VAL A 797 -32.37 39.89 -51.08
C VAL A 797 -33.19 40.41 -49.90
N LEU A 798 -34.29 41.12 -50.16
CA LEU A 798 -35.32 41.39 -49.18
C LEU A 798 -36.55 40.55 -49.52
N ASN A 799 -36.90 39.62 -48.64
CA ASN A 799 -38.14 38.86 -48.71
C ASN A 799 -39.27 39.67 -48.05
N VAL A 800 -40.46 39.60 -48.64
CA VAL A 800 -41.69 40.20 -48.09
C VAL A 800 -42.86 39.25 -48.31
N GLU A 801 -43.48 38.78 -47.24
CA GLU A 801 -44.68 37.95 -47.30
C GLU A 801 -45.93 38.78 -46.93
N LEU A 802 -46.98 38.68 -47.77
CA LEU A 802 -48.24 39.41 -47.63
C LEU A 802 -49.37 38.44 -47.23
N ALA A 803 -49.98 38.67 -46.07
CA ALA A 803 -51.16 37.95 -45.55
C ALA A 803 -52.36 38.88 -45.24
N GLY A 804 -52.18 40.20 -45.35
CA GLY A 804 -53.17 41.21 -44.95
C GLY A 804 -52.60 42.63 -45.02
N ALA A 805 -53.46 43.65 -45.07
CA ALA A 805 -53.06 45.05 -45.24
C ALA A 805 -52.44 45.75 -44.00
N ALA A 806 -52.20 45.03 -42.89
CA ALA A 806 -51.67 45.61 -41.65
C ALA A 806 -50.12 45.57 -41.58
N PRO A 807 -49.41 46.70 -41.40
CA PRO A 807 -47.95 46.72 -41.42
C PRO A 807 -47.34 45.97 -40.23
N GLY A 808 -46.46 45.02 -40.51
CA GLY A 808 -45.74 44.24 -39.50
C GLY A 808 -46.58 43.20 -38.75
N THR A 809 -47.76 42.85 -39.27
CA THR A 809 -48.70 41.86 -38.68
C THR A 809 -49.55 41.16 -39.73
N GLY A 810 -50.00 41.90 -40.75
CA GLY A 810 -50.57 41.36 -41.99
C GLY A 810 -49.55 41.26 -43.11
N PHE A 811 -48.55 42.14 -43.18
CA PHE A 811 -47.47 42.07 -44.18
C PHE A 811 -46.10 42.41 -43.59
N ASP A 812 -45.04 41.89 -44.21
CA ASP A 812 -43.66 42.13 -43.76
C ASP A 812 -43.17 43.56 -43.98
N GLN A 813 -42.52 44.11 -42.96
CA GLN A 813 -42.04 45.48 -42.99
C GLN A 813 -40.62 45.63 -42.44
N LEU A 814 -39.72 46.15 -43.28
CA LEU A 814 -38.40 46.60 -42.85
C LEU A 814 -38.46 48.07 -42.42
N ARG A 815 -38.18 48.34 -41.14
CA ARG A 815 -38.21 49.69 -40.57
C ARG A 815 -36.80 50.19 -40.32
N ALA A 816 -36.33 51.18 -41.07
CA ALA A 816 -35.03 51.82 -40.88
C ALA A 816 -35.18 53.20 -40.22
N GLY A 817 -34.36 53.52 -39.21
CA GLY A 817 -34.33 54.86 -38.61
C GLY A 817 -33.49 55.86 -39.41
N GLY A 818 -32.51 55.38 -40.17
CA GLY A 818 -31.61 56.18 -41.00
C GLY A 818 -31.93 56.13 -42.50
N ASN A 819 -30.90 56.27 -43.32
CA ASN A 819 -31.04 56.18 -44.77
C ASN A 819 -31.16 54.72 -45.21
N VAL A 820 -32.01 54.45 -46.20
CA VAL A 820 -32.08 53.18 -46.91
C VAL A 820 -31.41 53.34 -48.28
N ILE A 821 -30.43 52.49 -48.57
CA ILE A 821 -29.80 52.39 -49.89
C ILE A 821 -30.21 51.05 -50.51
N LEU A 822 -30.95 51.09 -51.62
CA LEU A 822 -31.45 49.89 -52.29
C LEU A 822 -30.59 49.45 -53.47
N GLY A 823 -30.56 48.14 -53.67
CA GLY A 823 -29.91 47.39 -54.73
C GLY A 823 -30.26 45.91 -54.56
N GLY A 824 -29.75 45.02 -55.43
CA GLY A 824 -30.04 43.59 -55.32
C GLY A 824 -31.52 43.27 -55.60
N THR A 825 -32.09 42.31 -54.88
CA THR A 825 -33.42 41.76 -55.19
C THR A 825 -34.48 42.09 -54.12
N LEU A 826 -35.69 42.40 -54.57
CA LEU A 826 -36.91 42.32 -53.76
C LEU A 826 -37.72 41.09 -54.20
N ASP A 827 -37.96 40.16 -53.27
CA ASP A 827 -38.80 38.97 -53.46
C ASP A 827 -40.10 39.13 -52.66
N VAL A 828 -41.24 39.17 -53.35
CA VAL A 828 -42.57 39.32 -52.73
C VAL A 828 -43.40 38.05 -52.93
N SER A 829 -44.08 37.57 -51.89
CA SER A 829 -45.00 36.44 -51.97
C SER A 829 -46.34 36.69 -51.28
N LEU A 830 -47.39 36.02 -51.76
CA LEU A 830 -48.68 35.95 -51.08
C LEU A 830 -48.72 34.68 -50.22
N VAL A 831 -49.03 34.82 -48.93
CA VAL A 831 -49.11 33.69 -47.99
C VAL A 831 -50.51 33.58 -47.38
N ASN A 832 -50.80 32.45 -46.73
CA ASN A 832 -52.08 32.16 -46.08
C ASN A 832 -53.33 32.30 -46.99
N GLY A 833 -53.14 32.21 -48.31
CA GLY A 833 -54.22 32.39 -49.31
C GLY A 833 -54.66 33.84 -49.50
N TYR A 834 -53.88 34.83 -49.05
CA TYR A 834 -54.24 36.24 -49.16
C TYR A 834 -54.38 36.68 -50.61
N THR A 835 -55.49 37.36 -50.92
CA THR A 835 -55.73 38.04 -52.19
C THR A 835 -55.89 39.53 -51.90
N PRO A 836 -54.99 40.40 -52.39
CA PRO A 836 -55.12 41.85 -52.20
C PRO A 836 -56.39 42.42 -52.85
N ASN A 837 -56.92 43.49 -52.28
CA ASN A 837 -58.03 44.25 -52.86
C ASN A 837 -57.51 45.32 -53.81
N ASN A 838 -58.26 45.64 -54.86
CA ASN A 838 -57.91 46.70 -55.80
C ASN A 838 -57.74 48.06 -55.09
N GLY A 839 -56.53 48.62 -55.13
CA GLY A 839 -56.15 49.83 -54.39
C GLY A 839 -55.48 49.60 -53.03
N ASP A 840 -55.29 48.36 -52.58
CA ASP A 840 -54.45 48.05 -51.42
C ASP A 840 -53.02 48.59 -51.62
N SER A 841 -52.41 49.12 -50.55
CA SER A 841 -51.05 49.63 -50.57
C SER A 841 -50.25 49.16 -49.35
N PHE A 842 -49.13 48.48 -49.61
CA PHE A 842 -48.28 47.83 -48.60
C PHE A 842 -46.96 48.59 -48.49
N ALA A 843 -46.75 49.35 -47.42
CA ALA A 843 -45.52 50.10 -47.15
C ALA A 843 -44.40 49.19 -46.63
N ILE A 844 -43.87 48.33 -47.50
CA ILE A 844 -42.92 47.24 -47.18
C ILE A 844 -41.58 47.74 -46.61
N ILE A 845 -41.19 48.97 -46.90
CA ILE A 845 -40.05 49.65 -46.27
C ILE A 845 -40.50 51.02 -45.77
N THR A 846 -40.10 51.39 -44.56
CA THR A 846 -40.15 52.77 -44.05
C THR A 846 -38.76 53.21 -43.59
N SER A 847 -38.33 54.42 -43.94
CA SER A 847 -36.99 54.94 -43.66
C SER A 847 -36.98 56.44 -43.29
N GLY A 848 -35.86 56.91 -42.73
CA GLY A 848 -35.62 58.35 -42.54
C GLY A 848 -35.29 59.09 -43.85
N SER A 849 -34.75 58.37 -44.83
CA SER A 849 -34.61 58.75 -46.25
C SER A 849 -34.34 57.50 -47.10
N ARG A 850 -34.52 57.56 -48.43
CA ARG A 850 -34.28 56.44 -49.35
C ARG A 850 -33.53 56.88 -50.62
N SER A 851 -32.50 56.13 -51.00
CA SER A 851 -31.78 56.22 -52.27
C SER A 851 -31.63 54.83 -52.92
N GLY A 852 -31.38 54.80 -54.23
CA GLY A 852 -31.31 53.55 -55.01
C GLY A 852 -32.67 52.87 -55.23
N THR A 853 -32.70 51.87 -56.09
CA THR A 853 -33.85 50.99 -56.33
C THR A 853 -33.37 49.54 -56.32
N PHE A 854 -34.27 48.58 -56.17
CA PHE A 854 -33.92 47.19 -56.42
C PHE A 854 -33.45 47.01 -57.86
N THR A 855 -32.45 46.14 -58.05
CA THR A 855 -31.94 45.72 -59.36
C THR A 855 -32.87 44.69 -60.01
N THR A 856 -33.44 43.81 -59.18
CA THR A 856 -34.41 42.78 -59.55
C THR A 856 -35.63 42.90 -58.64
N VAL A 857 -36.84 42.76 -59.19
CA VAL A 857 -38.07 42.67 -58.41
C VAL A 857 -38.84 41.45 -58.89
N ASN A 858 -39.02 40.48 -57.99
CA ASN A 858 -39.86 39.32 -58.21
C ASN A 858 -41.17 39.52 -57.45
N LEU A 859 -42.28 39.51 -58.20
CA LEU A 859 -43.63 39.76 -57.69
C LEU A 859 -44.48 38.48 -57.88
N PRO A 860 -45.53 38.27 -57.08
CA PRO A 860 -46.46 37.17 -57.29
C PRO A 860 -47.10 37.22 -58.69
N GLU A 861 -47.32 36.05 -59.30
CA GLU A 861 -48.20 35.95 -60.46
C GLU A 861 -49.65 36.21 -60.03
N MET A 862 -50.36 37.06 -60.78
CA MET A 862 -51.72 37.51 -60.50
C MET A 862 -52.67 37.21 -61.68
N GLY A 863 -53.97 37.48 -61.51
CA GLY A 863 -54.97 37.30 -62.57
C GLY A 863 -54.76 38.19 -63.80
N LEU A 864 -55.48 37.89 -64.89
CA LEU A 864 -55.36 38.64 -66.15
C LEU A 864 -55.74 40.12 -65.98
N GLY A 865 -54.73 40.99 -66.00
CA GLY A 865 -54.86 42.45 -65.82
C GLY A 865 -54.59 42.93 -64.39
N GLU A 866 -54.35 42.02 -63.45
CA GLU A 866 -53.94 42.34 -62.09
C GLU A 866 -52.42 42.49 -61.98
N SER A 867 -51.93 43.41 -61.15
CA SER A 867 -50.49 43.56 -60.92
C SER A 867 -50.15 44.33 -59.64
N PHE A 868 -48.92 44.15 -59.16
CA PHE A 868 -48.30 45.01 -58.16
C PHE A 868 -47.42 46.08 -58.82
N LEU A 869 -47.59 47.34 -58.41
CA LEU A 869 -46.73 48.47 -58.78
C LEU A 869 -45.81 48.83 -57.61
N VAL A 870 -44.49 48.70 -57.80
CA VAL A 870 -43.49 49.18 -56.84
C VAL A 870 -43.31 50.68 -56.99
N SER A 871 -43.68 51.46 -55.98
CA SER A 871 -43.45 52.90 -55.91
C SER A 871 -42.38 53.23 -54.87
N TYR A 872 -41.39 54.03 -55.27
CA TYR A 872 -40.27 54.45 -54.43
C TYR A 872 -40.42 55.92 -54.06
N HIS A 873 -40.71 56.22 -52.80
CA HIS A 873 -40.83 57.59 -52.32
C HIS A 873 -39.55 58.06 -51.63
N ALA A 874 -39.59 59.27 -51.04
CA ALA A 874 -38.44 59.83 -50.33
C ALA A 874 -38.07 59.03 -49.07
N ASN A 875 -39.06 58.42 -48.39
CA ASN A 875 -38.96 57.85 -47.04
C ASN A 875 -39.56 56.44 -46.94
N ASP A 876 -39.97 55.82 -48.04
CA ASP A 876 -40.62 54.50 -48.05
C ASP A 876 -40.52 53.81 -49.42
N VAL A 877 -40.88 52.52 -49.43
CA VAL A 877 -41.23 51.77 -50.64
C VAL A 877 -42.59 51.15 -50.41
N THR A 878 -43.51 51.37 -51.35
CA THR A 878 -44.87 50.83 -51.32
C THR A 878 -45.13 49.91 -52.50
N LEU A 879 -45.78 48.78 -52.25
CA LEU A 879 -46.43 47.97 -53.28
C LEU A 879 -47.90 48.41 -53.37
N GLY A 880 -48.32 48.98 -54.50
CA GLY A 880 -49.74 49.22 -54.78
C GLY A 880 -50.32 48.07 -55.61
N PHE A 881 -51.43 47.46 -55.20
CA PHE A 881 -52.11 46.45 -56.00
C PHE A 881 -53.21 47.09 -56.87
N VAL A 882 -53.23 46.74 -58.16
CA VAL A 882 -54.23 47.20 -59.12
C VAL A 882 -54.87 46.04 -59.87
N ALA A 883 -56.19 46.12 -60.04
CA ALA A 883 -57.01 45.17 -60.79
C ALA A 883 -57.98 45.91 -61.74
N PRO A 884 -58.40 45.29 -62.86
CA PRO A 884 -59.26 45.94 -63.84
C PRO A 884 -60.70 46.13 -63.31
N THR A 885 -61.25 47.32 -63.48
CA THR A 885 -62.65 47.61 -63.11
C THR A 885 -63.62 47.06 -64.16
N ASN A 886 -64.22 45.90 -63.84
CA ASN A 886 -65.25 45.26 -64.66
C ASN A 886 -66.43 46.21 -64.92
N THR A 887 -66.46 46.79 -66.13
CA THR A 887 -67.52 47.69 -66.58
C THR A 887 -68.61 46.87 -67.26
N PRO A 888 -69.88 46.90 -66.79
CA PRO A 888 -70.93 46.05 -67.34
C PRO A 888 -71.40 46.55 -68.71
N THR A 889 -71.10 45.79 -69.77
CA THR A 889 -71.56 46.10 -71.13
C THR A 889 -73.05 45.73 -71.30
N PRO A 890 -73.93 46.66 -71.74
CA PRO A 890 -75.37 46.40 -71.84
C PRO A 890 -75.74 45.51 -73.03
N THR A 891 -76.87 44.82 -72.90
CA THR A 891 -77.38 43.83 -73.86
C THR A 891 -77.99 44.46 -75.11
N ALA A 892 -77.72 43.86 -76.27
CA ALA A 892 -78.49 44.04 -77.50
C ALA A 892 -78.81 42.66 -78.13
N SER A 893 -79.93 42.55 -78.85
CA SER A 893 -80.52 41.29 -79.34
C SER A 893 -81.38 41.57 -80.59
N PRO A 894 -81.81 40.55 -81.35
CA PRO A 894 -81.02 39.62 -82.17
C PRO A 894 -81.27 39.88 -83.69
N THR A 895 -80.80 39.01 -84.61
CA THR A 895 -81.56 38.45 -85.78
C THR A 895 -80.64 37.81 -86.85
N ALA A 896 -81.06 36.65 -87.39
CA ALA A 896 -80.67 35.90 -88.61
C ALA A 896 -79.23 35.97 -89.17
N THR A 897 -78.45 34.91 -89.44
CA THR A 897 -78.65 33.50 -89.92
C THR A 897 -78.43 33.29 -91.43
N SER A 898 -77.35 32.55 -91.76
CA SER A 898 -77.35 31.50 -92.81
C SER A 898 -76.20 30.49 -92.59
N THR A 899 -76.54 29.21 -92.40
CA THR A 899 -75.62 28.04 -92.34
C THR A 899 -75.42 27.44 -93.75
N PRO A 900 -74.44 26.54 -94.05
CA PRO A 900 -74.47 25.13 -93.57
C PRO A 900 -73.12 24.37 -93.35
N THR A 901 -73.10 23.43 -92.37
CA THR A 901 -72.58 22.02 -92.44
C THR A 901 -71.06 21.78 -92.75
N ALA A 902 -70.30 20.87 -92.11
CA ALA A 902 -70.63 19.51 -91.67
C ALA A 902 -69.92 18.97 -90.38
N THR A 903 -70.53 17.95 -89.78
CA THR A 903 -70.06 17.00 -88.73
C THR A 903 -69.37 15.75 -89.39
N PRO A 904 -68.96 14.61 -88.73
CA PRO A 904 -69.30 14.06 -87.39
C PRO A 904 -68.20 13.30 -86.56
N THR A 905 -68.54 12.90 -85.31
CA THR A 905 -68.20 11.63 -84.56
C THR A 905 -66.74 11.11 -84.36
N PHE A 906 -66.36 10.34 -83.30
CA PHE A 906 -66.71 10.25 -81.85
C PHE A 906 -65.93 9.08 -81.14
N THR A 907 -65.20 9.31 -80.03
CA THR A 907 -64.79 8.31 -78.96
C THR A 907 -63.89 7.09 -79.35
N PRO A 908 -63.36 6.21 -78.43
CA PRO A 908 -63.23 6.22 -76.94
C PRO A 908 -61.85 5.76 -76.29
N THR A 909 -61.71 5.96 -74.97
CA THR A 909 -61.04 5.11 -73.91
C THR A 909 -59.52 4.74 -73.89
N ALA A 910 -58.80 5.30 -72.89
CA ALA A 910 -57.76 4.79 -71.95
C ALA A 910 -56.63 3.77 -72.30
N THR A 911 -55.42 3.96 -71.73
CA THR A 911 -54.77 3.09 -70.67
C THR A 911 -53.32 3.54 -70.30
N ALA A 912 -52.95 3.40 -69.01
CA ALA A 912 -51.63 3.38 -68.30
C ALA A 912 -50.32 3.88 -68.98
N THR A 913 -49.40 4.54 -68.25
CA THR A 913 -48.37 3.89 -67.38
C THR A 913 -47.70 4.90 -66.43
N GLN A 914 -47.21 4.46 -65.26
CA GLN A 914 -46.45 5.28 -64.29
C GLN A 914 -44.94 4.99 -64.29
N THR A 915 -44.12 6.04 -64.12
CA THR A 915 -42.74 5.93 -63.59
C THR A 915 -42.47 7.13 -62.67
N PRO A 916 -42.12 6.95 -61.38
CA PRO A 916 -41.98 8.05 -60.44
C PRO A 916 -40.55 8.62 -60.38
N THR A 917 -40.44 9.96 -60.40
CA THR A 917 -39.26 10.70 -59.93
C THR A 917 -39.74 12.00 -59.31
N ASN A 918 -39.63 12.17 -58.00
CA ASN A 918 -39.77 13.48 -57.36
C ASN A 918 -39.09 13.55 -55.99
N THR A 919 -38.45 14.68 -55.73
CA THR A 919 -37.66 14.97 -54.52
C THR A 919 -38.56 15.42 -53.37
N PRO A 920 -38.41 14.88 -52.15
CA PRO A 920 -39.03 15.46 -50.96
C PRO A 920 -38.17 16.60 -50.41
N THR A 921 -38.72 17.81 -50.35
CA THR A 921 -38.19 18.93 -49.56
C THR A 921 -39.27 19.36 -48.57
N PHE A 922 -38.92 19.49 -47.29
CA PHE A 922 -39.90 19.68 -46.21
C PHE A 922 -40.27 21.15 -45.97
N THR A 923 -41.56 21.40 -45.76
CA THR A 923 -42.10 22.64 -45.19
C THR A 923 -42.55 22.37 -43.75
N PRO A 924 -42.15 23.16 -42.73
CA PRO A 924 -42.49 22.88 -41.34
C PRO A 924 -43.64 23.75 -40.80
N THR A 925 -44.77 23.14 -40.43
CA THR A 925 -45.71 23.77 -39.47
C THR A 925 -46.58 22.74 -38.75
N ALA A 926 -46.64 22.84 -37.42
CA ALA A 926 -47.79 22.57 -36.51
C ALA A 926 -47.30 22.04 -35.16
N ILE A 927 -47.73 22.69 -34.07
CA ILE A 927 -47.58 22.20 -32.69
C ILE A 927 -48.86 21.45 -32.32
N PRO A 928 -48.73 20.22 -31.79
CA PRO A 928 -49.58 19.84 -30.66
C PRO A 928 -48.75 19.29 -29.49
N THR A 929 -49.09 19.71 -28.28
CA THR A 929 -48.56 19.16 -27.03
C THR A 929 -49.26 17.86 -26.70
N ASP A 930 -48.52 16.77 -26.43
CA ASP A 930 -48.83 15.89 -25.30
C ASP A 930 -47.66 14.94 -24.93
N THR A 931 -47.73 14.34 -23.74
CA THR A 931 -46.60 13.58 -23.13
C THR A 931 -46.88 12.08 -23.02
N PRO A 932 -45.97 11.21 -23.51
CA PRO A 932 -45.68 9.95 -22.82
C PRO A 932 -44.19 9.57 -22.76
N THR A 933 -43.89 8.52 -22.00
CA THR A 933 -42.53 8.10 -21.58
C THR A 933 -42.01 6.86 -22.34
N SER A 934 -40.68 6.74 -22.52
CA SER A 934 -39.87 5.51 -22.67
C SER A 934 -40.39 4.35 -23.57
N THR A 935 -39.64 3.79 -24.51
CA THR A 935 -38.39 3.02 -24.29
C THR A 935 -37.77 2.66 -25.64
N PRO A 936 -36.43 2.61 -25.82
CA PRO A 936 -35.83 2.20 -27.10
C PRO A 936 -35.89 0.69 -27.34
N THR A 937 -35.99 0.27 -28.60
CA THR A 937 -35.65 -1.08 -29.06
C THR A 937 -35.06 -0.96 -30.48
N ALA A 938 -33.89 -1.57 -30.70
CA ALA A 938 -33.17 -1.49 -31.96
C ALA A 938 -33.14 -2.84 -32.67
N THR A 939 -33.23 -2.84 -34.00
CA THR A 939 -32.83 -3.98 -34.84
C THR A 939 -32.33 -3.44 -36.18
N ASN A 940 -31.11 -3.83 -36.57
CA ASN A 940 -30.49 -3.40 -37.82
C ASN A 940 -30.82 -4.38 -38.94
N THR A 941 -31.02 -3.88 -40.17
CA THR A 941 -30.90 -4.70 -41.39
C THR A 941 -30.43 -3.82 -42.56
N PRO A 942 -29.11 -3.67 -42.77
CA PRO A 942 -28.59 -2.92 -43.91
C PRO A 942 -28.59 -3.80 -45.17
N THR A 943 -29.20 -3.31 -46.25
CA THR A 943 -29.01 -3.85 -47.61
C THR A 943 -28.18 -2.84 -48.40
N ALA A 944 -27.01 -3.26 -48.89
CA ALA A 944 -26.10 -2.39 -49.63
C ALA A 944 -26.34 -2.50 -51.16
N THR A 945 -26.26 -1.38 -51.87
CA THR A 945 -26.21 -1.36 -53.33
C THR A 945 -25.26 -0.25 -53.77
N ASN A 946 -24.12 -0.64 -54.35
CA ASN A 946 -23.17 0.30 -54.96
C ASN A 946 -23.55 0.56 -56.42
N THR A 947 -23.45 1.81 -56.86
CA THR A 947 -23.22 2.16 -58.26
C THR A 947 -22.41 3.45 -58.29
N ALA A 948 -21.35 3.48 -59.11
CA ALA A 948 -20.43 4.61 -59.21
C ALA A 948 -20.49 5.23 -60.61
N THR A 949 -20.13 6.51 -60.71
CA THR A 949 -19.97 7.20 -62.01
C THR A 949 -18.76 8.12 -61.92
N ALA A 950 -17.93 8.12 -62.96
CA ALA A 950 -16.75 8.98 -63.10
C ALA A 950 -17.04 10.06 -64.18
N ALA A 951 -16.16 10.99 -64.57
CA ALA A 951 -14.73 11.19 -64.29
C ALA A 951 -14.33 12.65 -64.56
N SER A 952 -13.14 13.07 -64.10
CA SER A 952 -12.30 14.02 -64.84
C SER A 952 -10.82 13.94 -64.44
N THR A 953 -9.95 13.72 -65.41
CA THR A 953 -8.48 13.64 -65.31
C THR A 953 -7.84 15.03 -65.07
N PRO A 954 -6.59 15.10 -64.53
CA PRO A 954 -5.43 15.13 -65.45
C PRO A 954 -4.30 14.13 -65.09
N THR A 955 -3.36 13.97 -66.02
CA THR A 955 -2.37 12.88 -66.08
C THR A 955 -0.94 13.38 -65.81
N TYR A 956 -0.09 12.59 -65.16
CA TYR A 956 1.37 12.58 -65.42
C TYR A 956 2.01 11.19 -65.21
N THR A 957 3.21 11.03 -65.77
CA THR A 957 3.84 9.75 -66.19
C THR A 957 4.53 8.97 -65.06
N PRO A 958 4.50 7.62 -65.05
CA PRO A 958 5.06 6.81 -63.95
C PRO A 958 6.57 6.53 -64.06
N THR A 959 7.25 6.46 -62.91
CA THR A 959 8.59 5.85 -62.75
C THR A 959 8.48 4.65 -61.80
N ARG A 960 8.90 3.46 -62.23
CA ARG A 960 8.78 2.22 -61.45
C ARG A 960 10.06 1.91 -60.69
N THR A 961 10.03 2.06 -59.36
CA THR A 961 11.03 1.48 -58.45
C THR A 961 10.33 0.52 -57.49
N ALA A 962 10.82 -0.70 -57.39
CA ALA A 962 10.26 -1.71 -56.49
C ALA A 962 11.09 -1.79 -55.20
N THR A 963 10.43 -1.83 -54.05
CA THR A 963 11.05 -2.21 -52.78
C THR A 963 10.04 -3.06 -52.02
N THR A 964 10.47 -4.24 -51.59
CA THR A 964 9.58 -5.24 -50.99
C THR A 964 9.70 -5.22 -49.47
N THR A 965 8.55 -5.17 -48.80
CA THR A 965 8.46 -5.56 -47.38
C THR A 965 7.16 -6.33 -47.21
N ARG A 966 7.25 -7.59 -46.78
CA ARG A 966 6.10 -8.43 -46.44
C ARG A 966 5.97 -8.47 -44.92
N THR A 967 4.74 -8.28 -44.42
CA THR A 967 4.37 -8.65 -43.05
C THR A 967 3.15 -9.58 -43.13
N PRO A 968 3.28 -10.87 -42.80
CA PRO A 968 2.16 -11.80 -42.87
C PRO A 968 1.22 -11.59 -41.67
N THR A 969 -0.10 -11.61 -41.91
CA THR A 969 -1.11 -11.67 -40.85
C THR A 969 -1.94 -12.93 -41.04
N SER A 970 -1.69 -13.96 -40.24
CA SER A 970 -2.36 -15.26 -40.32
C SER A 970 -3.66 -15.25 -39.52
N THR A 971 -4.80 -15.43 -40.19
CA THR A 971 -6.11 -15.57 -39.53
C THR A 971 -6.39 -17.06 -39.26
N PRO A 972 -6.59 -17.49 -38.01
CA PRO A 972 -7.03 -18.86 -37.71
C PRO A 972 -8.50 -19.06 -38.13
N THR A 973 -8.82 -20.23 -38.68
CA THR A 973 -10.19 -20.65 -39.02
C THR A 973 -10.54 -21.86 -38.14
N GLU A 974 -11.74 -21.90 -37.55
CA GLU A 974 -12.19 -23.06 -36.77
C GLU A 974 -12.75 -24.19 -37.65
N THR A 975 -12.55 -25.44 -37.23
CA THR A 975 -13.20 -26.67 -37.71
C THR A 975 -12.99 -27.78 -36.65
N PRO A 976 -13.78 -28.87 -36.60
CA PRO A 976 -14.46 -29.19 -35.32
C PRO A 976 -14.36 -30.64 -34.81
N ALA A 977 -14.87 -30.83 -33.57
CA ALA A 977 -15.28 -32.11 -32.95
C ALA A 977 -14.13 -33.10 -32.55
N PRO A 978 -14.37 -34.10 -31.67
CA PRO A 978 -15.63 -34.49 -31.00
C PRO A 978 -15.62 -34.44 -29.46
N THR A 979 -16.79 -34.58 -28.84
CA THR A 979 -16.99 -34.73 -27.39
C THR A 979 -17.64 -36.07 -27.04
N ASN A 980 -17.20 -36.71 -25.94
CA ASN A 980 -17.85 -37.87 -25.34
C ASN A 980 -17.34 -38.12 -23.90
N THR A 981 -18.26 -38.13 -22.91
CA THR A 981 -18.25 -38.87 -21.62
C THR A 981 -19.35 -38.27 -20.71
N PRO A 982 -20.14 -39.06 -19.94
CA PRO A 982 -21.53 -38.67 -19.63
C PRO A 982 -21.84 -38.12 -18.22
N THR A 983 -23.13 -37.78 -18.05
CA THR A 983 -23.81 -36.98 -17.01
C THR A 983 -24.04 -37.65 -15.65
N ARG A 984 -24.19 -36.84 -14.59
CA ARG A 984 -25.30 -36.88 -13.59
C ARG A 984 -25.28 -35.56 -12.77
N THR A 985 -26.20 -34.61 -12.94
CA THR A 985 -27.65 -34.58 -12.64
C THR A 985 -27.99 -34.27 -11.17
N ALA A 986 -28.43 -33.04 -10.92
CA ALA A 986 -29.36 -32.64 -9.85
C ALA A 986 -30.23 -31.47 -10.37
N THR A 987 -31.51 -31.42 -10.01
CA THR A 987 -32.52 -30.64 -10.74
C THR A 987 -33.02 -29.42 -9.96
N ARG A 988 -33.25 -28.28 -10.64
CA ARG A 988 -34.15 -27.22 -10.15
C ARG A 988 -35.09 -26.75 -11.26
N ILE A 989 -36.36 -27.14 -11.15
CA ILE A 989 -37.44 -26.57 -11.98
C ILE A 989 -37.79 -25.19 -11.42
N ALA A 990 -37.98 -24.21 -12.30
CA ALA A 990 -38.54 -22.92 -11.96
C ALA A 990 -39.52 -22.50 -13.07
N THR A 991 -40.81 -22.70 -12.82
CA THR A 991 -41.89 -22.23 -13.69
C THR A 991 -42.59 -21.08 -12.96
N SER A 992 -42.48 -19.86 -13.49
CA SER A 992 -43.07 -18.67 -12.88
C SER A 992 -44.02 -17.97 -13.84
N THR A 993 -45.31 -18.28 -13.74
CA THR A 993 -46.38 -17.51 -14.38
C THR A 993 -46.55 -16.19 -13.63
N ALA A 994 -46.46 -15.06 -14.33
CA ALA A 994 -46.63 -13.74 -13.72
C ALA A 994 -48.11 -13.39 -13.56
N THR A 995 -48.46 -12.71 -12.47
CA THR A 995 -49.73 -11.98 -12.31
C THR A 995 -49.46 -10.76 -11.43
N VAL A 996 -50.09 -9.64 -11.76
CA VAL A 996 -49.70 -8.29 -11.29
C VAL A 996 -50.49 -7.87 -10.04
N THR A 997 -49.84 -7.21 -9.09
CA THR A 997 -50.51 -6.24 -8.19
C THR A 997 -49.54 -5.13 -7.80
N HIS A 998 -50.06 -3.91 -7.59
CA HIS A 998 -49.28 -2.71 -7.28
C HIS A 998 -48.97 -2.57 -5.78
N THR A 999 -47.88 -1.87 -5.44
CA THR A 999 -47.50 -1.57 -4.06
C THR A 999 -47.45 -0.05 -3.81
N PRO A 1000 -48.42 0.53 -3.09
CA PRO A 1000 -48.28 1.88 -2.53
C PRO A 1000 -47.46 1.84 -1.22
N LYS A 1001 -46.80 2.96 -0.90
CA LYS A 1001 -46.02 3.18 0.32
C LYS A 1001 -46.94 3.39 1.55
N PRO A 1002 -46.71 2.66 2.64
CA PRO A 1002 -46.77 3.28 3.97
C PRO A 1002 -45.54 2.97 4.84
N THR A 1003 -45.33 3.78 5.88
CA THR A 1003 -44.23 3.65 6.84
C THR A 1003 -44.74 3.06 8.16
N SER A 1004 -44.13 1.99 8.68
CA SER A 1004 -44.32 1.56 10.07
C SER A 1004 -43.19 0.65 10.55
N THR A 1005 -42.65 0.94 11.74
CA THR A 1005 -41.64 0.10 12.42
C THR A 1005 -42.31 -1.02 13.22
N PRO A 1006 -41.75 -2.23 13.20
CA PRO A 1006 -41.54 -2.95 14.46
C PRO A 1006 -40.12 -3.51 14.60
N THR A 1007 -39.58 -3.46 15.82
CA THR A 1007 -38.32 -4.11 16.18
C THR A 1007 -38.52 -5.61 16.35
N ALA A 1008 -37.66 -6.42 15.73
CA ALA A 1008 -37.56 -7.86 16.00
C ALA A 1008 -36.09 -8.23 16.21
N THR A 1009 -35.72 -8.53 17.47
CA THR A 1009 -34.35 -8.91 17.84
C THR A 1009 -34.08 -10.37 17.52
N ALA A 1010 -33.03 -10.66 16.76
CA ALA A 1010 -32.49 -12.01 16.55
C ALA A 1010 -30.99 -12.01 16.91
N THR A 1011 -30.66 -12.45 18.12
CA THR A 1011 -29.29 -12.45 18.64
C THR A 1011 -28.50 -13.64 18.13
N MET A 1012 -27.41 -13.39 17.38
CA MET A 1012 -26.36 -14.38 17.13
C MET A 1012 -25.23 -14.20 18.15
N THR A 1013 -25.19 -15.06 19.17
CA THR A 1013 -24.07 -15.13 20.12
C THR A 1013 -22.93 -15.99 19.58
N THR A 1014 -21.72 -15.44 19.53
CA THR A 1014 -20.47 -16.20 19.42
C THR A 1014 -19.57 -15.85 20.61
N THR A 1015 -19.09 -16.87 21.31
CA THR A 1015 -18.33 -16.71 22.56
C THR A 1015 -16.87 -17.12 22.36
N PRO A 1016 -15.92 -16.17 22.36
CA PRO A 1016 -14.50 -16.46 22.45
C PRO A 1016 -14.01 -16.34 23.90
N THR A 1017 -14.10 -17.42 24.68
CA THR A 1017 -13.46 -17.47 26.01
C THR A 1017 -11.96 -17.69 25.86
N LYS A 1018 -11.12 -16.72 26.24
CA LYS A 1018 -9.74 -17.03 26.64
C LYS A 1018 -9.16 -16.01 27.62
N THR A 1019 -8.62 -16.54 28.72
CA THR A 1019 -7.91 -15.81 29.76
C THR A 1019 -6.48 -15.51 29.32
N SER A 1020 -6.00 -14.30 29.54
CA SER A 1020 -4.56 -13.99 29.63
C SER A 1020 -4.30 -12.86 30.61
N THR A 1021 -3.20 -12.98 31.37
CA THR A 1021 -2.82 -12.02 32.41
C THR A 1021 -2.00 -10.88 31.79
N PRO A 1022 -2.35 -9.59 32.00
CA PRO A 1022 -1.60 -8.48 31.43
C PRO A 1022 -0.33 -8.16 32.23
N THR A 1023 0.81 -8.11 31.55
CA THR A 1023 2.06 -7.53 32.06
C THR A 1023 2.24 -6.13 31.45
N PHE A 1024 2.52 -5.12 32.28
CA PHE A 1024 2.50 -3.70 31.88
C PHE A 1024 3.87 -3.17 31.42
N THR A 1025 3.88 -2.47 30.27
CA THR A 1025 4.90 -1.45 29.94
C THR A 1025 4.25 -0.29 29.17
N PRO A 1026 4.04 0.90 29.78
CA PRO A 1026 3.29 2.00 29.15
C PRO A 1026 4.09 3.31 29.01
N THR A 1027 3.85 4.08 27.93
CA THR A 1027 4.12 5.55 27.95
C THR A 1027 3.30 6.37 26.93
N PRO A 1028 3.32 6.09 25.61
CA PRO A 1028 2.77 7.04 24.62
C PRO A 1028 1.26 7.31 24.74
N THR A 1029 0.47 6.24 24.94
CA THR A 1029 -1.00 6.32 24.94
C THR A 1029 -1.56 7.09 26.14
N ALA A 1030 -0.86 7.04 27.30
CA ALA A 1030 -1.26 7.77 28.49
C ALA A 1030 -1.05 9.28 28.33
N ALA A 1031 0.11 9.71 27.82
CA ALA A 1031 0.41 11.12 27.57
C ALA A 1031 -0.60 11.76 26.57
N MET A 1032 -0.95 11.03 25.51
CA MET A 1032 -1.94 11.48 24.52
C MET A 1032 -3.33 11.66 25.15
N ARG A 1033 -3.80 10.68 25.93
CA ARG A 1033 -5.10 10.73 26.61
C ARG A 1033 -5.17 11.83 27.68
N ILE A 1034 -4.09 12.08 28.44
CA ILE A 1034 -4.02 13.24 29.35
C ILE A 1034 -4.12 14.54 28.56
N THR A 1035 -3.41 14.67 27.42
CA THR A 1035 -3.46 15.87 26.57
C THR A 1035 -4.88 16.12 26.03
N ASN A 1036 -5.57 15.08 25.56
CA ASN A 1036 -6.95 15.17 25.10
C ASN A 1036 -7.92 15.56 26.26
N LEU A 1037 -7.68 15.03 27.46
CA LEU A 1037 -8.47 15.34 28.66
C LEU A 1037 -8.23 16.78 29.15
N VAL A 1038 -7.01 17.34 29.00
CA VAL A 1038 -6.73 18.78 29.20
C VAL A 1038 -7.58 19.63 28.26
N ALA A 1039 -7.54 19.32 26.95
CA ALA A 1039 -8.29 20.07 25.94
C ALA A 1039 -9.81 20.01 26.22
N PHE A 1040 -10.32 18.83 26.58
CA PHE A 1040 -11.72 18.65 26.99
C PHE A 1040 -12.06 19.53 28.19
N VAL A 1041 -11.31 19.45 29.29
CA VAL A 1041 -11.54 20.25 30.53
C VAL A 1041 -11.56 21.75 30.25
N GLN A 1042 -10.71 22.25 29.36
CA GLN A 1042 -10.66 23.66 29.01
C GLN A 1042 -11.96 24.16 28.33
N THR A 1043 -12.64 23.30 27.57
CA THR A 1043 -13.92 23.63 26.90
C THR A 1043 -15.15 23.68 27.82
N LEU A 1044 -15.04 23.22 29.07
CA LEU A 1044 -16.19 23.05 29.98
C LEU A 1044 -16.69 24.40 30.54
N SER A 1045 -17.56 25.06 29.79
CA SER A 1045 -18.18 26.35 30.14
C SER A 1045 -18.99 26.36 31.46
N GLN A 1046 -19.37 25.18 31.97
CA GLN A 1046 -20.05 25.02 33.26
C GLN A 1046 -19.14 25.35 34.47
N LEU A 1047 -17.82 25.20 34.31
CA LEU A 1047 -16.84 25.38 35.37
C LEU A 1047 -16.24 26.79 35.35
N ASN A 1048 -16.10 27.39 36.53
CA ASN A 1048 -15.50 28.73 36.65
C ASN A 1048 -13.99 28.69 36.32
N ILE A 1049 -13.40 29.85 36.06
CA ILE A 1049 -12.00 29.96 35.60
C ILE A 1049 -11.01 29.34 36.60
N GLY A 1050 -11.24 29.50 37.91
CA GLY A 1050 -10.43 28.86 38.95
C GLY A 1050 -10.53 27.34 38.93
N GLU A 1051 -11.74 26.80 38.77
CA GLU A 1051 -12.00 25.35 38.71
C GLU A 1051 -11.35 24.72 37.45
N ARG A 1052 -11.54 25.32 36.27
CA ARG A 1052 -10.88 24.84 35.03
C ARG A 1052 -9.36 24.91 35.13
N ASN A 1053 -8.80 25.97 35.68
CA ASN A 1053 -7.35 26.10 35.87
C ASN A 1053 -6.82 25.06 36.89
N SER A 1054 -7.56 24.80 37.97
CA SER A 1054 -7.19 23.82 39.00
C SER A 1054 -7.16 22.37 38.48
N LEU A 1055 -8.16 21.99 37.69
CA LEU A 1055 -8.23 20.67 37.04
C LEU A 1055 -7.17 20.55 35.93
N THR A 1056 -7.02 21.58 35.09
CA THR A 1056 -6.00 21.65 34.03
C THR A 1056 -4.59 21.53 34.59
N ALA A 1057 -4.29 22.18 35.73
CA ALA A 1057 -2.99 22.10 36.37
C ALA A 1057 -2.66 20.67 36.84
N LYS A 1058 -3.62 19.95 37.43
CA LYS A 1058 -3.42 18.55 37.85
C LYS A 1058 -3.18 17.63 36.67
N LEU A 1059 -3.96 17.79 35.59
CA LEU A 1059 -3.74 17.04 34.34
C LEU A 1059 -2.37 17.36 33.72
N LYS A 1060 -1.96 18.62 33.67
CA LYS A 1060 -0.63 19.00 33.16
C LYS A 1060 0.49 18.43 34.02
N ASN A 1061 0.39 18.52 35.35
CA ASN A 1061 1.36 17.90 36.26
C ASN A 1061 1.43 16.38 36.09
N ALA A 1062 0.31 15.72 35.80
CA ALA A 1062 0.27 14.29 35.47
C ALA A 1062 0.97 13.99 34.13
N LEU A 1063 0.76 14.82 33.10
CA LEU A 1063 1.42 14.73 31.79
C LEU A 1063 2.93 14.93 31.91
N ASP A 1064 3.38 15.98 32.59
CA ASP A 1064 4.79 16.31 32.79
C ASP A 1064 5.49 15.21 33.63
N SER A 1065 4.78 14.63 34.61
CA SER A 1065 5.26 13.47 35.37
C SER A 1065 5.37 12.20 34.51
N ALA A 1066 4.34 11.90 33.71
CA ALA A 1066 4.32 10.71 32.83
C ALA A 1066 5.39 10.80 31.73
N ASN A 1067 5.54 11.96 31.08
CA ASN A 1067 6.59 12.23 30.09
C ASN A 1067 7.99 12.15 30.71
N GLY A 1068 8.13 12.54 31.99
CA GLY A 1068 9.36 12.36 32.76
C GLY A 1068 9.60 10.94 33.31
N GLY A 1069 8.81 9.94 32.90
CA GLY A 1069 8.91 8.55 33.37
C GLY A 1069 8.48 8.30 34.82
N LYS A 1070 7.90 9.30 35.48
CA LYS A 1070 7.55 9.28 36.91
C LYS A 1070 6.10 8.87 37.11
N THR A 1071 5.84 7.56 37.06
CA THR A 1071 4.50 6.98 37.22
C THR A 1071 3.85 7.34 38.55
N THR A 1072 4.50 7.13 39.70
CA THR A 1072 3.88 7.37 41.01
C THR A 1072 3.41 8.83 41.22
N PRO A 1073 4.19 9.88 40.87
CA PRO A 1073 3.69 11.25 40.84
C PRO A 1073 2.52 11.49 39.87
N ALA A 1074 2.54 10.89 38.67
CA ALA A 1074 1.43 11.01 37.71
C ALA A 1074 0.13 10.38 38.27
N CYS A 1075 0.22 9.20 38.89
CA CYS A 1075 -0.88 8.55 39.60
C CYS A 1075 -1.45 9.45 40.71
N GLY A 1076 -0.59 10.11 41.49
CA GLY A 1076 -1.00 11.03 42.54
C GLY A 1076 -1.73 12.27 42.04
N GLN A 1077 -1.28 12.86 40.92
CA GLN A 1077 -1.96 14.00 40.29
C GLN A 1077 -3.34 13.61 39.70
N LEU A 1078 -3.46 12.40 39.13
CA LEU A 1078 -4.74 11.87 38.66
C LEU A 1078 -5.70 11.54 39.83
N GLY A 1079 -5.18 11.05 40.96
CA GLY A 1079 -5.97 10.89 42.19
C GLY A 1079 -6.47 12.23 42.76
N ALA A 1080 -5.63 13.26 42.72
CA ALA A 1080 -6.03 14.62 43.10
C ALA A 1080 -7.10 15.21 42.15
N LEU A 1081 -7.05 14.86 40.86
CA LEU A 1081 -8.06 15.24 39.87
C LEU A 1081 -9.41 14.55 40.16
N GLU A 1082 -9.41 13.22 40.38
CA GLU A 1082 -10.62 12.46 40.71
C GLU A 1082 -11.31 13.03 41.97
N ASN A 1083 -10.55 13.37 43.01
CA ASN A 1083 -11.10 13.94 44.23
C ASN A 1083 -11.76 15.32 44.01
N GLU A 1084 -11.14 16.19 43.20
CA GLU A 1084 -11.71 17.51 42.88
C GLU A 1084 -12.96 17.39 41.99
N VAL A 1085 -12.94 16.52 40.98
CA VAL A 1085 -14.10 16.24 40.12
C VAL A 1085 -15.28 15.70 40.95
N ASN A 1086 -15.03 14.81 41.90
CA ASN A 1086 -16.06 14.32 42.82
C ASN A 1086 -16.63 15.45 43.71
N ALA A 1087 -15.79 16.32 44.26
CA ALA A 1087 -16.24 17.45 45.06
C ALA A 1087 -17.08 18.47 44.26
N LEU A 1088 -16.69 18.76 43.01
CA LEU A 1088 -17.46 19.63 42.09
C LEU A 1088 -18.80 19.01 41.67
N THR A 1089 -18.86 17.68 41.56
CA THR A 1089 -20.10 16.93 41.29
C THR A 1089 -21.04 16.96 42.51
N GLN A 1090 -20.51 16.67 43.71
CA GLN A 1090 -21.31 16.68 44.95
C GLN A 1090 -21.87 18.06 45.28
N SER A 1091 -21.12 19.12 45.00
CA SER A 1091 -21.58 20.52 45.15
C SER A 1091 -22.51 21.00 44.01
N LYS A 1092 -22.90 20.11 43.09
CA LYS A 1092 -23.77 20.38 41.92
C LYS A 1092 -23.26 21.49 40.99
N ARG A 1093 -21.96 21.80 41.03
CA ARG A 1093 -21.32 22.78 40.12
C ARG A 1093 -20.92 22.16 38.79
N PHE A 1094 -21.03 20.84 38.67
CA PHE A 1094 -20.60 20.08 37.51
C PHE A 1094 -21.57 18.92 37.23
N ASP A 1095 -21.93 18.70 35.96
CA ASP A 1095 -22.88 17.65 35.55
C ASP A 1095 -22.34 16.23 35.82
N GLY A 1096 -23.21 15.36 36.33
CA GLY A 1096 -22.90 13.99 36.72
C GLY A 1096 -22.52 13.06 35.55
N LYS A 1097 -22.97 13.32 34.32
CA LYS A 1097 -22.52 12.53 33.16
C LYS A 1097 -21.13 12.98 32.69
N THR A 1098 -20.92 14.29 32.64
CA THR A 1098 -19.66 14.91 32.23
C THR A 1098 -18.55 14.60 33.24
N SER A 1099 -18.84 14.62 34.53
CA SER A 1099 -17.90 14.23 35.58
C SER A 1099 -17.56 12.75 35.54
N GLN A 1100 -18.55 11.86 35.36
CA GLN A 1100 -18.28 10.43 35.19
C GLN A 1100 -17.43 10.15 33.93
N GLY A 1101 -17.58 10.94 32.87
CA GLY A 1101 -16.69 10.89 31.70
C GLY A 1101 -15.23 11.18 32.05
N ILE A 1102 -14.96 12.25 32.81
CA ILE A 1102 -13.60 12.57 33.28
C ILE A 1102 -13.06 11.50 34.24
N LEU A 1103 -13.89 11.01 35.17
CA LEU A 1103 -13.49 9.97 36.12
C LEU A 1103 -13.13 8.66 35.41
N ASN A 1104 -13.93 8.22 34.44
CA ASN A 1104 -13.66 7.02 33.64
C ASN A 1104 -12.36 7.15 32.84
N GLU A 1105 -12.11 8.33 32.24
CA GLU A 1105 -10.90 8.58 31.46
C GLU A 1105 -9.66 8.67 32.38
N ALA A 1106 -9.76 9.35 33.54
CA ALA A 1106 -8.70 9.41 34.54
C ALA A 1106 -8.36 8.02 35.12
N GLN A 1107 -9.36 7.18 35.39
CA GLN A 1107 -9.17 5.79 35.79
C GLN A 1107 -8.54 4.95 34.68
N THR A 1108 -8.94 5.15 33.43
CA THR A 1108 -8.32 4.50 32.27
C THR A 1108 -6.85 4.90 32.12
N ILE A 1109 -6.52 6.18 32.34
CA ILE A 1109 -5.13 6.68 32.35
C ILE A 1109 -4.34 6.10 33.52
N LYS A 1110 -4.91 6.02 34.72
CA LYS A 1110 -4.26 5.39 35.89
C LYS A 1110 -3.99 3.90 35.66
N LEU A 1111 -4.95 3.18 35.09
CA LEU A 1111 -4.77 1.77 34.69
C LEU A 1111 -3.65 1.64 33.65
N MET A 1112 -3.66 2.46 32.59
CA MET A 1112 -2.58 2.48 31.60
C MET A 1112 -1.21 2.76 32.22
N LEU A 1113 -1.11 3.68 33.20
CA LEU A 1113 0.16 4.02 33.88
C LEU A 1113 0.63 2.98 34.90
N GLY A 1114 -0.13 1.89 35.12
CA GLY A 1114 0.20 0.87 36.11
C GLY A 1114 0.02 1.33 37.56
N CYS A 1115 -0.83 2.32 37.81
CA CYS A 1115 -1.16 2.76 39.16
C CYS A 1115 -1.87 1.62 39.93
N ARG A 1116 -1.38 1.30 41.12
CA ARG A 1116 -2.04 0.40 42.09
C ARG A 1116 -2.98 1.19 43.01
#